data_AF-A0A3D2G2E0-F1
#
_entry.id   AF-A0A3D2G2E0-F1
#
_cell.length_a   1.000
_cell.length_b   1.000
_cell.length_c   1.000
_cell.angle_alpha   90.00
_cell.angle_beta   90.00
_cell.angle_gamma   90.00
#
_symmetry.space_group_name_H-M   'P 1'
#
loop_
_entity.id
_entity.type
_entity.pdbx_description
1 polymer ?
#
loop_
_entity_poly.entity_id
_entity_poly.type
_entity_poly.pdbx_seq_one_letter_code
_entity_poly.pdbx_strand_id
1 'polypeptide(L)'
;MAKIIFTVDNINYKGGGHFATFKIANYLCSCGHGVILYSPVKAEASVRAELADGIVVSQRASFSDADYIVVPFENSAFFEKIANLKTRAKKIQWIHIDYDVWKNVVQDDTERRRRLLTAYDRIVFVSEHNRNNFLKYFPEHAEKSTVVYNFVDSDKIRAMAADAVDAELFSKKTSNSLTVVLPGRLEEQKAFHRMLDAAKVLKERGLNIEWLILGRGYEYDSLLQKKERYGLDNVHFLGFRQNPYSYMRAADVTAILSEYEGLALTVAESLTAGTPVLSTRTGGVAELLPDEYGWIIENDLLSIIDGMTAIYDDRKLLEEKRTALRSYAYNNERIKESLDALFQTSEERGRAVMNTQTIYSSKTPDISVIIPVYNTADYLPECLDSVVGQTFDSFEIIIVNDGSTDKSQTIIDDYVYQFSDRIRAFTIPNGGLGNARNYGIGKARGKYLAFVDSDDFIHCDMLKKMYEAARQHNADCVMADYIAFWDDGREELVRSVEFPDAGRPDIMKYSVKYGTVNICTKLVARELFDIIRFPAGFYEDLATTPILLSWAKNVSYLREGLYFYRQRVGSITSIKSGDKRLLDCYAAWDRIREHANPLFEKEIQFAVYWSLNFFCTNFLDDFTKQSKDYYDRNRDYFRGNAYIADAIREETFLDFEHLDTIPKIIHYCWFGNGEKSELIQKCMDSWKKYAPDFEIMEWNESNCNIHTNRYVEEAYEKKQYAFVSDYFRLKALYDHGGVYMDTDMELHQPLESFLYAKSFFAFETPLFIHAGILGAEKNCGLIGELRRSYEEDTFDLTECPGEDFTIPRRLTQLLIKRTNLQLNGKSQLLEGNIRVFSANRMTVNMHDGRCVCEHHYEGSWLRKDNGPAPDYTYEVLKHYFTWDLLHGDNDISLPGDTAQLLAYYKSECDRYENSTCWKITKPLRILGDFLKKIFRRNKVS
;
A
#
# COMPACT_ATOMS: atom_id res chain seq x y z
N MET A 1 -40.60 45.82 -7.53
CA MET A 1 -39.96 46.07 -6.21
C MET A 1 -40.69 45.29 -5.15
N ALA A 2 -39.95 44.58 -4.29
CA ALA A 2 -40.52 43.69 -3.28
C ALA A 2 -40.36 44.26 -1.86
N LYS A 3 -41.26 43.88 -0.96
CA LYS A 3 -41.20 44.17 0.47
C LYS A 3 -40.58 43.00 1.23
N ILE A 4 -39.39 43.23 1.79
CA ILE A 4 -38.51 42.19 2.37
C ILE A 4 -38.37 42.44 3.87
N ILE A 5 -38.67 41.43 4.68
CA ILE A 5 -38.54 41.48 6.13
C ILE A 5 -37.41 40.55 6.60
N PHE A 6 -36.40 41.10 7.26
CA PHE A 6 -35.34 40.33 7.93
C PHE A 6 -35.68 40.19 9.43
N THR A 7 -35.67 38.97 9.97
CA THR A 7 -35.97 38.72 11.39
C THR A 7 -34.70 38.51 12.21
N VAL A 8 -34.33 39.49 13.02
CA VAL A 8 -33.09 39.51 13.81
C VAL A 8 -33.43 39.38 15.30
N ASP A 9 -32.89 38.39 16.00
CA ASP A 9 -33.21 38.15 17.42
C ASP A 9 -32.75 39.30 18.34
N ASN A 10 -31.53 39.80 18.10
CA ASN A 10 -31.00 40.97 18.78
C ASN A 10 -30.26 41.86 17.78
N ILE A 11 -30.92 42.92 17.31
CA ILE A 11 -30.34 43.84 16.31
C ILE A 11 -29.09 44.58 16.78
N ASN A 12 -28.81 44.63 18.10
CA ASN A 12 -27.61 45.29 18.64
C ASN A 12 -26.41 44.35 18.76
N TYR A 13 -26.57 43.06 18.45
CA TYR A 13 -25.48 42.11 18.53
C TYR A 13 -24.47 42.33 17.39
N LYS A 14 -23.18 42.45 17.75
CA LYS A 14 -22.09 42.79 16.80
C LYS A 14 -21.36 41.55 16.30
N GLY A 15 -22.06 40.69 15.56
CA GLY A 15 -21.51 39.51 14.91
C GLY A 15 -21.25 39.72 13.41
N GLY A 16 -20.32 38.96 12.82
CA GLY A 16 -20.02 39.04 11.37
C GLY A 16 -21.25 38.82 10.48
N GLY A 17 -22.12 37.87 10.83
CA GLY A 17 -23.39 37.65 10.13
C GLY A 17 -24.40 38.80 10.29
N HIS A 18 -24.35 39.56 11.38
CA HIS A 18 -25.21 40.73 11.58
C HIS A 18 -24.80 41.87 10.66
N PHE A 19 -23.50 42.17 10.59
CA PHE A 19 -22.97 43.15 9.65
C PHE A 19 -23.22 42.74 8.19
N ALA A 20 -23.09 41.45 7.86
CA ALA A 20 -23.45 40.95 6.54
C ALA A 20 -24.93 41.19 6.22
N THR A 21 -25.82 40.90 7.17
CA THR A 21 -27.27 41.15 7.02
C THR A 21 -27.56 42.64 6.79
N PHE A 22 -26.91 43.55 7.51
CA PHE A 22 -27.10 44.99 7.33
C PHE A 22 -26.61 45.47 5.97
N LYS A 23 -25.45 44.99 5.49
CA LYS A 23 -24.93 45.31 4.15
C LYS A 23 -25.88 44.83 3.04
N ILE A 24 -26.42 43.62 3.18
CA ILE A 24 -27.42 43.09 2.23
C ILE A 24 -28.69 43.94 2.27
N ALA A 25 -29.19 44.29 3.45
CA ALA A 25 -30.35 45.15 3.62
C ALA A 25 -30.15 46.54 2.98
N ASN A 26 -28.99 47.15 3.17
CA ASN A 26 -28.61 48.43 2.56
C ASN A 26 -28.57 48.35 1.04
N TYR A 27 -27.96 47.30 0.49
CA TYR A 27 -27.93 47.07 -0.96
C TYR A 27 -29.35 46.93 -1.53
N LEU A 28 -30.19 46.06 -0.96
CA LEU A 28 -31.56 45.86 -1.42
C LEU A 28 -32.39 47.15 -1.33
N CYS A 29 -32.19 47.95 -0.28
CA CYS A 29 -32.81 49.27 -0.14
C CYS A 29 -32.35 50.22 -1.25
N SER A 30 -31.06 50.23 -1.59
CA SER A 30 -30.52 51.04 -2.71
C SER A 30 -31.08 50.61 -4.07
N CYS A 31 -31.44 49.34 -4.24
CA CYS A 31 -32.12 48.82 -5.42
C CYS A 31 -33.63 49.16 -5.45
N GLY A 32 -34.15 49.90 -4.46
CA GLY A 32 -35.56 50.34 -4.40
C GLY A 32 -36.53 49.34 -3.77
N HIS A 33 -36.03 48.28 -3.11
CA HIS A 33 -36.88 47.37 -2.33
C HIS A 33 -37.30 48.00 -0.99
N GLY A 34 -38.51 47.66 -0.53
CA GLY A 34 -38.99 48.05 0.79
C GLY A 34 -38.42 47.12 1.86
N VAL A 35 -37.36 47.53 2.55
CA VAL A 35 -36.65 46.67 3.52
C VAL A 35 -37.06 46.99 4.96
N ILE A 36 -37.43 45.95 5.71
CA ILE A 36 -37.78 46.02 7.13
C ILE A 36 -36.85 45.12 7.93
N LEU A 37 -36.19 45.67 8.94
CA LEU A 37 -35.48 44.90 9.97
C LEU A 37 -36.39 44.77 11.19
N TYR A 38 -36.86 43.56 11.44
CA TYR A 38 -37.66 43.25 12.62
C TYR A 38 -36.77 42.67 13.72
N SER A 39 -36.85 43.24 14.92
CA SER A 39 -36.17 42.74 16.12
C SER A 39 -36.99 43.01 17.38
N PRO A 40 -37.10 42.05 18.31
CA PRO A 40 -37.76 42.27 19.60
C PRO A 40 -36.96 43.25 20.49
N VAL A 41 -35.65 43.40 20.23
CA VAL A 41 -34.76 44.34 20.93
C VAL A 41 -34.75 45.70 20.21
N LYS A 42 -34.76 46.79 21.00
CA LYS A 42 -34.69 48.17 20.48
C LYS A 42 -33.32 48.45 19.89
N ALA A 43 -33.26 48.87 18.62
CA ALA A 43 -32.03 49.29 17.98
C ALA A 43 -31.39 50.52 18.66
N GLU A 44 -30.11 50.41 18.98
CA GLU A 44 -29.25 51.49 19.45
C GLU A 44 -28.96 52.51 18.33
N ALA A 45 -28.53 53.71 18.73
CA ALA A 45 -28.18 54.78 17.79
C ALA A 45 -27.00 54.39 16.88
N SER A 46 -26.05 53.62 17.41
CA SER A 46 -24.89 53.09 16.68
C SER A 46 -25.31 52.20 15.50
N VAL A 47 -26.27 51.30 15.72
CA VAL A 47 -26.81 50.40 14.69
C VAL A 47 -27.59 51.17 13.63
N ARG A 48 -28.40 52.16 14.06
CA ARG A 48 -29.15 53.00 13.10
C ARG A 48 -28.25 53.78 12.17
N ALA A 49 -27.06 54.18 12.63
CA ALA A 49 -26.08 54.88 11.80
C ALA A 49 -25.44 53.97 10.72
N GLU A 50 -25.57 52.64 10.83
CA GLU A 50 -25.08 51.69 9.82
C GLU A 50 -26.13 51.35 8.75
N LEU A 51 -27.39 51.77 8.93
CA LEU A 51 -28.51 51.46 8.06
C LEU A 51 -28.82 52.63 7.12
N ALA A 52 -29.17 52.33 5.88
CA ALA A 52 -29.65 53.35 4.94
C ALA A 52 -30.98 53.97 5.42
N ASP A 53 -31.19 55.26 5.16
CA ASP A 53 -32.36 56.03 5.61
C ASP A 53 -33.72 55.43 5.21
N GLY A 54 -33.75 54.66 4.12
CA GLY A 54 -34.96 53.98 3.63
C GLY A 54 -35.34 52.69 4.37
N ILE A 55 -34.51 52.19 5.30
CA ILE A 55 -34.76 50.94 6.04
C ILE A 55 -35.64 51.20 7.26
N VAL A 56 -36.73 50.44 7.37
CA VAL A 56 -37.64 50.52 8.53
C VAL A 56 -37.21 49.53 9.61
N VAL A 57 -36.91 50.01 10.81
CA VAL A 57 -36.62 49.14 11.97
C VAL A 57 -37.87 49.01 12.84
N SER A 58 -38.44 47.81 12.95
CA SER A 58 -39.67 47.53 13.70
C SER A 58 -39.47 46.63 14.91
N GLN A 59 -40.16 46.94 16.00
CA GLN A 59 -40.28 46.07 17.19
C GLN A 59 -41.60 45.30 17.24
N ARG A 60 -42.54 45.60 16.35
CA ARG A 60 -43.83 44.92 16.26
C ARG A 60 -43.80 43.99 15.06
N ALA A 61 -43.99 42.69 15.32
CA ALA A 61 -43.99 41.68 14.28
C ALA A 61 -45.24 41.84 13.43
N SER A 62 -45.07 42.23 12.17
CA SER A 62 -46.13 42.21 11.16
C SER A 62 -45.58 41.63 9.88
N PHE A 63 -46.13 40.49 9.47
CA PHE A 63 -45.67 39.70 8.32
C PHE A 63 -46.74 39.55 7.22
N SER A 64 -47.92 40.17 7.39
CA SER A 64 -49.08 39.98 6.52
C SER A 64 -48.88 40.53 5.11
N ASP A 65 -48.07 41.58 4.99
CA ASP A 65 -47.90 42.35 3.76
C ASP A 65 -46.49 42.20 3.17
N ALA A 66 -45.76 41.14 3.55
CA ALA A 66 -44.40 40.89 3.07
C ALA A 66 -44.42 40.05 1.79
N ASP A 67 -43.52 40.35 0.84
CA ASP A 67 -43.25 39.46 -0.30
C ASP A 67 -42.22 38.39 0.10
N TYR A 68 -41.24 38.76 0.92
CA TYR A 68 -40.19 37.88 1.41
C TYR A 68 -39.99 38.03 2.92
N ILE A 69 -39.78 36.91 3.61
CA ILE A 69 -39.36 36.86 5.02
C ILE A 69 -38.05 36.08 5.09
N VAL A 70 -37.00 36.75 5.54
CA VAL A 70 -35.65 36.20 5.64
C VAL A 70 -35.32 35.96 7.11
N VAL A 71 -34.97 34.71 7.43
CA VAL A 71 -34.38 34.32 8.70
C VAL A 71 -32.86 34.24 8.49
N PRO A 72 -32.09 35.25 8.94
CA PRO A 72 -30.67 35.38 8.61
C PRO A 72 -29.77 34.43 9.41
N PHE A 73 -30.26 33.77 10.47
CA PHE A 73 -29.42 32.91 11.32
C PHE A 73 -30.10 31.56 11.59
N GLU A 74 -29.30 30.51 11.68
CA GLU A 74 -29.70 29.09 11.77
C GLU A 74 -30.20 28.69 13.15
N ASN A 75 -29.67 29.38 14.16
CA ASN A 75 -30.05 29.26 15.56
C ASN A 75 -31.07 30.32 15.98
N SER A 76 -31.62 31.09 15.03
CA SER A 76 -32.59 32.13 15.35
C SER A 76 -33.84 31.56 16.02
N ALA A 77 -34.36 32.25 17.04
CA ALA A 77 -35.64 31.88 17.65
C ALA A 77 -36.82 32.11 16.68
N PHE A 78 -36.58 32.78 15.55
CA PHE A 78 -37.54 32.95 14.47
C PHE A 78 -37.58 31.78 13.50
N PHE A 79 -36.56 30.90 13.48
CA PHE A 79 -36.51 29.77 12.53
C PHE A 79 -37.78 28.93 12.53
N GLU A 80 -38.21 28.48 13.71
CA GLU A 80 -39.42 27.68 13.85
C GLU A 80 -40.70 28.53 13.74
N LYS A 81 -40.68 29.77 14.24
CA LYS A 81 -41.83 30.67 14.17
C LYS A 81 -42.22 30.99 12.73
N ILE A 82 -41.23 31.24 11.87
CA ILE A 82 -41.43 31.53 10.45
C ILE A 82 -41.77 30.25 9.67
N ALA A 83 -41.16 29.11 10.01
CA ALA A 83 -41.56 27.82 9.44
C ALA A 83 -43.07 27.57 9.62
N ASN A 84 -43.58 27.78 10.83
CA ASN A 84 -44.99 27.56 11.18
C ASN A 84 -45.94 28.71 10.78
N LEU A 85 -45.41 29.84 10.31
CA LEU A 85 -46.23 31.00 9.92
C LEU A 85 -47.04 30.70 8.64
N LYS A 86 -48.36 30.87 8.71
CA LYS A 86 -49.23 30.80 7.52
C LYS A 86 -49.23 32.16 6.82
N THR A 87 -48.50 32.28 5.73
CA THR A 87 -48.36 33.52 4.94
C THR A 87 -48.20 33.19 3.46
N ARG A 88 -48.47 34.17 2.58
CA ARG A 88 -48.16 34.10 1.15
C ARG A 88 -46.74 34.57 0.83
N ALA A 89 -46.04 35.17 1.80
CA ALA A 89 -44.66 35.60 1.66
C ALA A 89 -43.73 34.39 1.44
N LYS A 90 -42.75 34.53 0.55
CA LYS A 90 -41.69 33.53 0.38
C LYS A 90 -40.74 33.54 1.57
N LYS A 91 -40.44 32.38 2.12
CA LYS A 91 -39.60 32.20 3.31
C LYS A 91 -38.19 31.78 2.90
N ILE A 92 -37.20 32.53 3.37
CA ILE A 92 -35.79 32.28 3.09
C ILE A 92 -35.06 32.01 4.41
N GLN A 93 -34.39 30.86 4.49
CA GLN A 93 -33.44 30.58 5.56
C GLN A 93 -32.03 30.89 5.08
N TRP A 94 -31.28 31.70 5.83
CA TRP A 94 -29.87 31.94 5.57
C TRP A 94 -28.99 31.16 6.53
N ILE A 95 -27.92 30.56 6.00
CA ILE A 95 -26.95 29.74 6.73
C ILE A 95 -25.55 30.37 6.55
N HIS A 96 -25.02 30.89 7.65
CA HIS A 96 -23.72 31.53 7.85
C HIS A 96 -22.67 30.65 8.53
N ILE A 97 -22.96 29.39 8.88
CA ILE A 97 -22.04 28.48 9.58
C ILE A 97 -21.89 27.13 8.86
N ASP A 98 -20.79 26.42 9.16
CA ASP A 98 -20.62 25.04 8.74
C ASP A 98 -21.56 24.12 9.54
N TYR A 99 -22.61 23.63 8.88
CA TYR A 99 -23.63 22.79 9.49
C TYR A 99 -23.05 21.49 10.09
N ASP A 100 -22.01 20.94 9.48
CA ASP A 100 -21.41 19.67 9.90
C ASP A 100 -20.82 19.75 11.32
N VAL A 101 -20.22 20.89 11.63
CA VAL A 101 -19.69 21.19 12.97
C VAL A 101 -20.81 21.70 13.88
N TRP A 102 -21.60 22.66 13.39
CA TRP A 102 -22.61 23.36 14.18
C TRP A 102 -23.66 22.42 14.77
N LYS A 103 -24.15 21.44 14.02
CA LYS A 103 -25.18 20.49 14.50
C LYS A 103 -24.75 19.75 15.77
N ASN A 104 -23.44 19.49 15.92
CA ASN A 104 -22.89 18.78 17.07
C ASN A 104 -22.76 19.74 18.26
N VAL A 105 -22.33 20.98 18.01
CA VAL A 105 -22.21 22.02 19.04
C VAL A 105 -23.56 22.33 19.69
N VAL A 106 -24.63 22.45 18.89
CA VAL A 106 -25.97 22.76 19.40
C VAL A 106 -26.84 21.55 19.69
N GLN A 107 -26.32 20.33 19.46
CA GLN A 107 -27.07 19.07 19.57
C GLN A 107 -28.40 19.11 18.79
N ASP A 108 -28.33 19.45 17.51
CA ASP A 108 -29.50 19.69 16.67
C ASP A 108 -30.31 18.40 16.42
N ASP A 109 -31.63 18.47 16.67
CA ASP A 109 -32.58 17.44 16.25
C ASP A 109 -32.79 17.53 14.73
N THR A 110 -31.97 16.75 14.02
CA THR A 110 -31.90 16.76 12.55
C THR A 110 -33.25 16.42 11.90
N GLU A 111 -34.07 15.56 12.51
CA GLU A 111 -35.37 15.16 11.96
C GLU A 111 -36.43 16.26 12.16
N ARG A 112 -36.40 16.94 13.31
CA ARG A 112 -37.22 18.14 13.51
C ARG A 112 -36.81 19.24 12.55
N ARG A 113 -35.51 19.49 12.38
CA ARG A 113 -35.00 20.51 11.44
C ARG A 113 -35.38 20.20 10.01
N ARG A 114 -35.27 18.94 9.56
CA ARG A 114 -35.76 18.45 8.25
C ARG A 114 -37.21 18.85 8.00
N ARG A 115 -38.10 18.56 8.96
CA ARG A 115 -39.53 18.90 8.86
C ARG A 115 -39.76 20.41 8.75
N LEU A 116 -39.04 21.21 9.54
CA LEU A 116 -39.18 22.68 9.53
C LEU A 116 -38.63 23.31 8.24
N LEU A 117 -37.51 22.79 7.72
CA LEU A 117 -36.90 23.28 6.48
C LEU A 117 -37.78 23.08 5.25
N THR A 118 -38.67 22.08 5.24
CA THR A 118 -39.67 21.91 4.18
C THR A 118 -40.56 23.14 4.00
N ALA A 119 -40.83 23.88 5.09
CA ALA A 119 -41.65 25.08 5.04
C ALA A 119 -40.95 26.31 4.42
N TYR A 120 -39.63 26.25 4.17
CA TYR A 120 -38.87 27.33 3.54
C TYR A 120 -38.80 27.13 2.02
N ASP A 121 -39.02 28.22 1.28
CA ASP A 121 -38.98 28.25 -0.18
C ASP A 121 -37.55 28.25 -0.72
N ARG A 122 -36.60 28.82 0.04
CA ARG A 122 -35.19 28.90 -0.36
C ARG A 122 -34.29 28.82 0.87
N ILE A 123 -33.14 28.16 0.70
CA ILE A 123 -32.08 28.07 1.70
C ILE A 123 -30.83 28.68 1.07
N VAL A 124 -30.27 29.69 1.73
CA VAL A 124 -29.14 30.46 1.23
C VAL A 124 -27.91 30.17 2.08
N PHE A 125 -26.79 29.88 1.44
CA PHE A 125 -25.51 29.60 2.09
C PHE A 125 -24.49 30.68 1.76
N VAL A 126 -23.59 30.96 2.68
CA VAL A 126 -22.52 31.94 2.46
C VAL A 126 -21.31 31.39 1.69
N SER A 127 -21.24 30.07 1.48
CA SER A 127 -20.16 29.38 0.75
C SER A 127 -20.66 28.06 0.15
N GLU A 128 -20.00 27.57 -0.90
CA GLU A 128 -20.30 26.26 -1.49
C GLU A 128 -19.94 25.12 -0.54
N HIS A 129 -18.86 25.27 0.24
CA HIS A 129 -18.50 24.33 1.29
C HIS A 129 -19.64 24.15 2.30
N ASN A 130 -20.23 25.24 2.79
CA ASN A 130 -21.36 25.16 3.73
C ASN A 130 -22.59 24.50 3.09
N ARG A 131 -22.90 24.83 1.83
CA ARG A 131 -24.00 24.20 1.09
C ARG A 131 -23.78 22.70 0.94
N ASN A 132 -22.60 22.27 0.50
CA ASN A 132 -22.29 20.87 0.27
C ASN A 132 -22.31 20.06 1.57
N ASN A 133 -21.75 20.60 2.66
CA ASN A 133 -21.82 19.96 3.97
C ASN A 133 -23.24 19.83 4.49
N PHE A 134 -24.08 20.84 4.30
CA PHE A 134 -25.49 20.77 4.66
C PHE A 134 -26.25 19.72 3.84
N LEU A 135 -26.01 19.63 2.53
CA LEU A 135 -26.70 18.69 1.64
C LEU A 135 -26.34 17.22 1.88
N LYS A 136 -25.25 16.91 2.60
CA LYS A 136 -25.00 15.56 3.11
C LYS A 136 -26.12 15.08 4.05
N TYR A 137 -26.77 16.01 4.76
CA TYR A 137 -27.82 15.70 5.74
C TYR A 137 -29.24 15.96 5.21
N PHE A 138 -29.39 16.90 4.28
CA PHE A 138 -30.66 17.30 3.69
C PHE A 138 -30.62 17.31 2.15
N PRO A 139 -30.29 16.19 1.49
CA PRO A 139 -30.18 16.13 0.03
C PRO A 139 -31.48 16.52 -0.69
N GLU A 140 -32.64 16.28 -0.06
CA GLU A 140 -33.98 16.65 -0.55
C GLU A 140 -34.19 18.16 -0.70
N HIS A 141 -33.28 18.99 -0.19
CA HIS A 141 -33.35 20.44 -0.30
C HIS A 141 -32.36 21.02 -1.33
N ALA A 142 -31.69 20.17 -2.13
CA ALA A 142 -30.70 20.58 -3.11
C ALA A 142 -31.23 21.62 -4.12
N GLU A 143 -32.44 21.44 -4.65
CA GLU A 143 -33.04 22.32 -5.67
C GLU A 143 -33.35 23.73 -5.16
N LYS A 144 -33.62 23.87 -3.85
CA LYS A 144 -33.92 25.16 -3.21
C LYS A 144 -32.73 25.75 -2.46
N SER A 145 -31.56 25.13 -2.55
CA SER A 145 -30.33 25.55 -1.88
C SER A 145 -29.44 26.36 -2.83
N THR A 146 -29.16 27.61 -2.51
CA THR A 146 -28.35 28.53 -3.32
C THR A 146 -27.21 29.14 -2.51
N VAL A 147 -26.13 29.55 -3.15
CA VAL A 147 -25.03 30.27 -2.49
C VAL A 147 -25.09 31.77 -2.79
N VAL A 148 -24.95 32.59 -1.76
CA VAL A 148 -24.77 34.04 -1.83
C VAL A 148 -23.68 34.43 -0.84
N TYR A 149 -22.50 34.75 -1.37
CA TYR A 149 -21.36 35.22 -0.58
C TYR A 149 -21.64 36.59 0.08
N ASN A 150 -20.90 36.91 1.14
CA ASN A 150 -21.11 38.15 1.88
C ASN A 150 -20.37 39.35 1.27
N PHE A 151 -20.94 40.56 1.40
CA PHE A 151 -20.32 41.81 0.97
C PHE A 151 -19.12 42.23 1.81
N VAL A 152 -18.10 42.77 1.13
CA VAL A 152 -16.94 43.42 1.72
C VAL A 152 -16.92 44.88 1.29
N ASP A 153 -16.84 45.83 2.23
CA ASP A 153 -16.83 47.25 1.89
C ASP A 153 -15.39 47.69 1.57
N SER A 154 -14.96 47.39 0.34
CA SER A 154 -13.54 47.45 -0.01
C SER A 154 -12.95 48.86 0.07
N ASP A 155 -13.71 49.87 -0.34
CA ASP A 155 -13.26 51.27 -0.31
C ASP A 155 -13.12 51.76 1.13
N LYS A 156 -14.11 51.47 1.99
CA LYS A 156 -14.05 51.82 3.41
C LYS A 156 -12.91 51.11 4.13
N ILE A 157 -12.67 49.83 3.84
CA ILE A 157 -11.56 49.07 4.45
C ILE A 157 -10.22 49.68 4.04
N ARG A 158 -10.01 49.99 2.76
CA ARG A 158 -8.76 50.62 2.30
C ARG A 158 -8.54 52.01 2.90
N ALA A 159 -9.61 52.80 3.04
CA ALA A 159 -9.53 54.11 3.68
C ALA A 159 -9.15 53.98 5.17
N MET A 160 -9.85 53.12 5.91
CA MET A 160 -9.58 52.89 7.33
C MET A 160 -8.22 52.21 7.58
N ALA A 161 -7.73 51.40 6.64
CA ALA A 161 -6.41 50.78 6.73
C ALA A 161 -5.25 51.79 6.69
N ALA A 162 -5.50 53.01 6.20
CA ALA A 162 -4.51 54.09 6.16
C ALA A 162 -4.41 54.89 7.47
N ASP A 163 -5.30 54.65 8.43
CA ASP A 163 -5.28 55.34 9.73
C ASP A 163 -4.02 54.95 10.54
N ALA A 164 -3.59 55.86 11.43
CA ALA A 164 -2.47 55.61 12.32
C ALA A 164 -2.78 54.51 13.36
N VAL A 165 -1.76 53.73 13.71
CA VAL A 165 -1.78 52.73 14.79
C VAL A 165 -0.92 53.17 15.98
N ASP A 166 -1.07 52.52 17.13
CA ASP A 166 -0.26 52.76 18.32
C ASP A 166 1.22 52.45 18.00
N ALA A 167 2.02 53.48 17.69
CA ALA A 167 3.37 53.34 17.14
C ALA A 167 4.31 52.51 18.02
N GLU A 168 4.12 52.53 19.34
CA GLU A 168 4.89 51.76 20.30
C GLU A 168 4.81 50.23 20.06
N LEU A 169 3.66 49.72 19.64
CA LEU A 169 3.44 48.28 19.36
C LEU A 169 4.22 47.78 18.15
N PHE A 170 4.56 48.69 17.22
CA PHE A 170 5.27 48.38 15.99
C PHE A 170 6.70 48.98 15.97
N SER A 171 7.10 49.69 17.02
CA SER A 171 8.39 50.40 17.12
C SER A 171 9.60 49.48 17.30
N LYS A 172 9.39 48.25 17.79
CA LYS A 172 10.43 47.23 18.00
C LYS A 172 10.66 46.33 16.78
N LYS A 173 10.06 46.64 15.63
CA LYS A 173 10.16 45.83 14.42
C LYS A 173 11.60 45.86 13.90
N THR A 174 12.32 44.77 14.11
CA THR A 174 13.65 44.53 13.56
C THR A 174 13.51 43.72 12.27
N SER A 175 14.57 43.67 11.44
CA SER A 175 14.61 42.82 10.25
C SER A 175 14.42 41.33 10.55
N ASN A 176 14.54 40.92 11.82
CA ASN A 176 14.44 39.54 12.28
C ASN A 176 13.24 39.32 13.23
N SER A 177 12.14 40.07 13.02
CA SER A 177 10.89 39.92 13.79
C SER A 177 9.70 39.71 12.86
N LEU A 178 8.69 38.95 13.30
CA LEU A 178 7.41 38.78 12.59
C LEU A 178 6.29 39.32 13.46
N THR A 179 5.45 40.21 12.93
CA THR A 179 4.24 40.67 13.63
C THR A 179 3.01 40.01 13.06
N VAL A 180 2.25 39.29 13.90
CA VAL A 180 1.03 38.59 13.50
C VAL A 180 -0.17 39.14 14.24
N VAL A 181 -1.23 39.49 13.51
CA VAL A 181 -2.47 40.01 14.09
C VAL A 181 -3.59 38.97 14.01
N LEU A 182 -4.39 38.88 15.06
CA LEU A 182 -5.52 37.95 15.17
C LEU A 182 -6.80 38.71 15.53
N PRO A 183 -7.55 39.17 14.53
CA PRO A 183 -8.84 39.80 14.72
C PRO A 183 -9.95 38.76 14.93
N GLY A 184 -10.68 38.87 16.04
CA GLY A 184 -11.82 37.98 16.30
C GLY A 184 -12.44 38.14 17.69
N ARG A 185 -13.64 37.59 17.87
CA ARG A 185 -14.25 37.45 19.20
C ARG A 185 -13.55 36.30 19.94
N LEU A 186 -13.16 36.52 21.19
CA LEU A 186 -12.45 35.52 22.00
C LEU A 186 -13.45 34.50 22.54
N GLU A 187 -13.80 33.57 21.66
CA GLU A 187 -14.74 32.48 21.85
C GLU A 187 -14.07 31.18 21.38
N GLU A 188 -14.54 30.06 21.92
CA GLU A 188 -13.92 28.74 21.74
C GLU A 188 -13.74 28.38 20.26
N GLN A 189 -14.73 28.72 19.43
CA GLN A 189 -14.70 28.62 17.96
C GLN A 189 -13.43 29.18 17.33
N LYS A 190 -12.88 30.29 17.85
CA LYS A 190 -11.73 30.99 17.25
C LYS A 190 -10.39 30.41 17.67
N ALA A 191 -10.39 29.40 18.55
CA ALA A 191 -9.22 28.63 18.96
C ALA A 191 -8.00 29.45 19.44
N PHE A 192 -8.22 30.63 20.04
CA PHE A 192 -7.13 31.45 20.59
C PHE A 192 -6.28 30.71 21.64
N HIS A 193 -6.86 29.73 22.33
CA HIS A 193 -6.14 28.86 23.26
C HIS A 193 -5.01 28.09 22.57
N ARG A 194 -5.24 27.62 21.33
CA ARG A 194 -4.29 26.85 20.52
C ARG A 194 -3.20 27.74 19.93
N MET A 195 -3.54 28.98 19.60
CA MET A 195 -2.56 30.00 19.25
C MET A 195 -1.57 30.26 20.40
N LEU A 196 -2.05 30.36 21.65
CA LEU A 196 -1.14 30.53 22.81
C LEU A 196 -0.22 29.32 23.01
N ASP A 197 -0.69 28.10 22.70
CA ASP A 197 0.15 26.90 22.73
C ASP A 197 1.25 26.97 21.65
N ALA A 198 0.90 27.36 20.43
CA ALA A 198 1.86 27.55 19.35
C ALA A 198 2.88 28.66 19.67
N ALA A 199 2.40 29.80 20.19
CA ALA A 199 3.25 30.93 20.57
C ALA A 199 4.29 30.54 21.64
N LYS A 200 3.91 29.69 22.61
CA LYS A 200 4.84 29.16 23.61
C LYS A 200 5.95 28.33 22.95
N VAL A 201 5.60 27.37 22.11
CA VAL A 201 6.56 26.50 21.44
C VAL A 201 7.50 27.30 20.54
N LEU A 202 6.96 28.24 19.75
CA LEU A 202 7.76 29.07 18.85
C LEU A 202 8.72 29.99 19.62
N LYS A 203 8.29 30.53 20.77
CA LYS A 203 9.15 31.30 21.67
C LYS A 203 10.27 30.44 22.25
N GLU A 204 9.97 29.22 22.69
CA GLU A 204 10.97 28.26 23.20
C GLU A 204 11.98 27.84 22.12
N ARG A 205 11.56 27.81 20.84
CA ARG A 205 12.44 27.61 19.68
C ARG A 205 13.27 28.85 19.30
N GLY A 206 13.08 29.97 19.99
CA GLY A 206 13.84 31.21 19.77
C GLY A 206 13.33 32.08 18.60
N LEU A 207 12.11 31.82 18.09
CA LEU A 207 11.53 32.64 17.01
C LEU A 207 10.94 33.92 17.58
N ASN A 208 11.33 35.06 17.00
CA ASN A 208 10.90 36.37 17.45
C ASN A 208 9.59 36.81 16.78
N ILE A 209 8.46 36.35 17.32
CA ILE A 209 7.11 36.60 16.79
C ILE A 209 6.29 37.39 17.79
N GLU A 210 5.78 38.55 17.37
CA GLU A 210 4.87 39.42 18.14
C GLU A 210 3.42 39.14 17.74
N TRP A 211 2.58 38.79 18.71
CA TRP A 211 1.18 38.40 18.48
C TRP A 211 0.24 39.50 18.99
N LEU A 212 -0.60 40.05 18.11
CA LEU A 212 -1.54 41.13 18.42
C LEU A 212 -2.98 40.61 18.33
N ILE A 213 -3.65 40.44 19.47
CA ILE A 213 -5.04 39.96 19.52
C ILE A 213 -5.97 41.16 19.55
N LEU A 214 -6.85 41.26 18.54
CA LEU A 214 -7.87 42.31 18.44
C LEU A 214 -9.25 41.73 18.72
N GLY A 215 -9.83 42.09 19.85
CA GLY A 215 -11.19 41.70 20.21
C GLY A 215 -11.41 41.53 21.72
N ARG A 216 -12.66 41.23 22.06
CA ARG A 216 -13.08 40.76 23.39
C ARG A 216 -14.03 39.57 23.21
N GLY A 217 -14.20 38.80 24.27
CA GLY A 217 -15.07 37.63 24.31
C GLY A 217 -15.05 37.02 25.70
N TYR A 218 -15.87 36.00 25.93
CA TYR A 218 -16.00 35.39 27.25
C TYR A 218 -14.74 34.61 27.67
N GLU A 219 -13.87 34.22 26.74
CA GLU A 219 -12.58 33.58 27.04
C GLU A 219 -11.46 34.58 27.36
N TYR A 220 -11.73 35.90 27.39
CA TYR A 220 -10.69 36.91 27.55
C TYR A 220 -9.85 36.69 28.82
N ASP A 221 -10.50 36.52 29.98
CA ASP A 221 -9.80 36.36 31.25
C ASP A 221 -9.06 35.01 31.36
N SER A 222 -9.64 33.93 30.82
CA SER A 222 -9.00 32.62 30.84
C SER A 222 -7.76 32.56 29.93
N LEU A 223 -7.82 33.18 28.76
CA LEU A 223 -6.70 33.30 27.83
C LEU A 223 -5.59 34.20 28.40
N LEU A 224 -5.94 35.29 29.09
CA LEU A 224 -4.98 36.15 29.77
C LEU A 224 -4.22 35.39 30.88
N GLN A 225 -4.93 34.61 31.71
CA GLN A 225 -4.30 33.75 32.70
C GLN A 225 -3.38 32.70 32.08
N LYS A 226 -3.77 32.12 30.93
CA LYS A 226 -2.93 31.16 30.18
C LYS A 226 -1.65 31.82 29.64
N LYS A 227 -1.75 33.04 29.10
CA LYS A 227 -0.61 33.86 28.67
C LYS A 227 0.37 34.10 29.81
N GLU A 228 -0.13 34.54 30.97
CA GLU A 228 0.69 34.80 32.16
C GLU A 228 1.39 33.53 32.65
N ARG A 229 0.68 32.41 32.70
CA ARG A 229 1.23 31.09 33.07
C ARG A 229 2.36 30.65 32.14
N TYR A 230 2.27 30.96 30.85
CA TYR A 230 3.29 30.61 29.85
C TYR A 230 4.43 31.63 29.75
N GLY A 231 4.37 32.76 30.47
CA GLY A 231 5.39 33.79 30.39
C GLY A 231 5.52 34.40 28.98
N LEU A 232 4.40 34.53 28.26
CA LEU A 232 4.35 35.05 26.90
C LEU A 232 4.24 36.58 26.89
N ASP A 233 5.35 37.29 27.04
CA ASP A 233 5.46 38.76 26.96
C ASP A 233 5.27 39.32 25.53
N ASN A 234 5.51 38.50 24.51
CA ASN A 234 5.34 38.78 23.08
C ASN A 234 3.90 38.60 22.56
N VAL A 235 2.91 38.45 23.45
CA VAL A 235 1.49 38.33 23.10
C VAL A 235 0.69 39.48 23.72
N HIS A 236 0.03 40.28 22.90
CA HIS A 236 -0.64 41.53 23.30
C HIS A 236 -2.14 41.44 23.10
N PHE A 237 -2.91 41.52 24.20
CA PHE A 237 -4.37 41.61 24.17
C PHE A 237 -4.76 43.09 24.08
N LEU A 238 -5.15 43.55 22.89
CA LEU A 238 -5.44 44.97 22.62
C LEU A 238 -6.91 45.33 22.83
N GLY A 239 -7.75 44.36 23.17
CA GLY A 239 -9.18 44.55 23.33
C GLY A 239 -9.91 44.84 22.01
N PHE A 240 -11.16 45.28 22.11
CA PHE A 240 -11.95 45.65 20.94
C PHE A 240 -11.44 46.96 20.34
N ARG A 241 -11.12 46.94 19.04
CA ARG A 241 -10.76 48.13 18.26
C ARG A 241 -11.86 48.41 17.24
N GLN A 242 -12.31 49.67 17.18
CA GLN A 242 -13.33 50.10 16.21
C GLN A 242 -12.79 50.05 14.78
N ASN A 243 -11.51 50.36 14.59
CA ASN A 243 -10.80 50.18 13.32
C ASN A 243 -9.74 49.07 13.49
N PRO A 244 -10.03 47.83 13.08
CA PRO A 244 -9.05 46.75 13.09
C PRO A 244 -8.14 46.77 11.85
N TYR A 245 -8.54 47.45 10.77
CA TYR A 245 -7.89 47.35 9.46
C TYR A 245 -6.51 48.03 9.42
N SER A 246 -6.32 49.11 10.17
CA SER A 246 -5.01 49.76 10.31
C SER A 246 -3.99 48.84 11.01
N TYR A 247 -4.43 48.07 11.99
CA TYR A 247 -3.60 47.06 12.66
C TYR A 247 -3.30 45.86 11.75
N MET A 248 -4.26 45.44 10.92
CA MET A 248 -4.00 44.44 9.87
C MET A 248 -2.91 44.94 8.92
N ARG A 249 -3.09 46.13 8.35
CA ARG A 249 -2.14 46.76 7.43
C ARG A 249 -0.72 46.88 7.99
N ALA A 250 -0.59 47.17 9.28
CA ALA A 250 0.70 47.33 9.96
C ALA A 250 1.39 46.00 10.30
N ALA A 251 0.64 44.91 10.42
CA ALA A 251 1.15 43.57 10.68
C ALA A 251 1.78 42.93 9.44
N ASP A 252 2.57 41.88 9.65
CA ASP A 252 3.15 41.07 8.57
C ASP A 252 2.18 40.03 8.04
N VAL A 253 1.48 39.37 8.95
CA VAL A 253 0.47 38.36 8.61
C VAL A 253 -0.76 38.55 9.49
N THR A 254 -1.94 38.34 8.93
CA THR A 254 -3.17 38.14 9.71
C THR A 254 -3.40 36.64 9.88
N ALA A 255 -3.50 36.16 11.12
CA ALA A 255 -3.77 34.76 11.40
C ALA A 255 -5.24 34.52 11.79
N ILE A 256 -5.89 33.57 11.12
CA ILE A 256 -7.27 33.15 11.36
C ILE A 256 -7.27 31.65 11.65
N LEU A 257 -7.10 31.31 12.93
CA LEU A 257 -6.82 29.96 13.41
C LEU A 257 -8.06 29.26 13.99
N SER A 258 -9.23 29.54 13.42
CA SER A 258 -10.51 29.09 13.95
C SER A 258 -10.69 27.58 13.83
N GLU A 259 -11.46 26.97 14.73
CA GLU A 259 -11.86 25.57 14.66
C GLU A 259 -12.90 25.33 13.57
N TYR A 260 -13.79 26.28 13.37
CA TYR A 260 -14.77 26.26 12.29
C TYR A 260 -15.16 27.68 11.86
N GLU A 261 -15.49 27.84 10.59
CA GLU A 261 -15.93 29.09 9.98
C GLU A 261 -17.08 28.83 9.01
N GLY A 262 -17.90 29.84 8.75
CA GLY A 262 -18.83 29.81 7.60
C GLY A 262 -18.11 30.17 6.32
N LEU A 263 -17.88 31.46 6.14
CA LEU A 263 -17.10 32.02 5.03
C LEU A 263 -15.76 32.65 5.47
N ALA A 264 -15.59 33.00 6.75
CA ALA A 264 -14.41 33.71 7.27
C ALA A 264 -14.12 35.06 6.58
N LEU A 265 -15.09 35.98 6.60
CA LEU A 265 -14.98 37.32 5.98
C LEU A 265 -13.69 38.08 6.34
N THR A 266 -13.16 37.87 7.54
CA THR A 266 -11.90 38.43 8.02
C THR A 266 -10.73 38.16 7.07
N VAL A 267 -10.75 37.04 6.33
CA VAL A 267 -9.81 36.75 5.24
C VAL A 267 -9.88 37.87 4.20
N ALA A 268 -11.04 38.06 3.57
CA ALA A 268 -11.24 39.05 2.52
C ALA A 268 -10.99 40.48 3.02
N GLU A 269 -11.33 40.78 4.29
CA GLU A 269 -11.03 42.07 4.92
C GLU A 269 -9.52 42.32 5.05
N SER A 270 -8.76 41.31 5.48
CA SER A 270 -7.30 41.39 5.61
C SER A 270 -6.60 41.52 4.26
N LEU A 271 -7.02 40.74 3.26
CA LEU A 271 -6.49 40.86 1.89
C LEU A 271 -6.79 42.24 1.30
N THR A 272 -8.00 42.77 1.55
CA THR A 272 -8.39 44.13 1.12
C THR A 272 -7.57 45.21 1.82
N ALA A 273 -7.24 45.00 3.10
CA ALA A 273 -6.32 45.85 3.85
C ALA A 273 -4.85 45.68 3.42
N GLY A 274 -4.54 44.76 2.51
CA GLY A 274 -3.20 44.58 1.94
C GLY A 274 -2.26 43.78 2.83
N THR A 275 -2.78 42.79 3.57
CA THR A 275 -2.01 41.92 4.47
C THR A 275 -2.24 40.45 4.11
N PRO A 276 -1.18 39.64 3.93
CA PRO A 276 -1.34 38.21 3.72
C PRO A 276 -1.98 37.50 4.91
N VAL A 277 -2.65 36.39 4.64
CA VAL A 277 -3.39 35.64 5.65
C VAL A 277 -2.80 34.24 5.84
N LEU A 278 -2.61 33.83 7.10
CA LEU A 278 -2.46 32.42 7.47
C LEU A 278 -3.80 31.96 8.06
N SER A 279 -4.39 30.90 7.54
CA SER A 279 -5.66 30.39 8.07
C SER A 279 -5.71 28.87 8.16
N THR A 280 -6.41 28.36 9.17
CA THR A 280 -6.75 26.93 9.27
C THR A 280 -7.79 26.55 8.22
N ARG A 281 -7.67 25.35 7.65
CA ARG A 281 -8.59 24.80 6.65
C ARG A 281 -9.96 24.54 7.26
N THR A 282 -10.82 25.54 7.23
CA THR A 282 -12.17 25.51 7.81
C THR A 282 -13.16 26.26 6.94
N GLY A 283 -14.40 25.77 6.86
CA GLY A 283 -15.47 26.46 6.15
C GLY A 283 -15.13 26.82 4.70
N GLY A 284 -15.61 27.99 4.27
CA GLY A 284 -15.33 28.60 2.98
C GLY A 284 -14.00 29.37 2.89
N VAL A 285 -13.02 29.14 3.78
CA VAL A 285 -11.71 29.84 3.71
C VAL A 285 -11.02 29.58 2.37
N ALA A 286 -11.05 28.33 1.88
CA ALA A 286 -10.47 27.99 0.58
C ALA A 286 -11.17 28.68 -0.60
N GLU A 287 -12.39 29.17 -0.42
CA GLU A 287 -13.13 29.96 -1.43
C GLU A 287 -12.73 31.45 -1.40
N LEU A 288 -12.12 31.93 -0.30
CA LEU A 288 -11.72 33.32 -0.09
C LEU A 288 -10.21 33.57 -0.15
N LEU A 289 -9.38 32.57 0.13
CA LEU A 289 -7.93 32.73 0.25
C LEU A 289 -7.18 31.96 -0.85
N PRO A 290 -6.90 32.61 -1.99
CA PRO A 290 -5.95 32.09 -2.98
C PRO A 290 -4.54 31.93 -2.41
N ASP A 291 -3.81 30.91 -2.86
CA ASP A 291 -2.43 30.64 -2.43
C ASP A 291 -1.50 31.82 -2.70
N GLU A 292 -1.75 32.63 -3.74
CA GLU A 292 -0.98 33.84 -4.03
C GLU A 292 -1.02 34.91 -2.92
N TYR A 293 -2.03 34.86 -2.04
CA TYR A 293 -2.27 35.89 -1.01
C TYR A 293 -2.11 35.39 0.43
N GLY A 294 -1.82 34.11 0.63
CA GLY A 294 -1.66 33.59 1.98
C GLY A 294 -1.27 32.12 2.05
N TRP A 295 -1.62 31.50 3.17
CA TRP A 295 -1.34 30.11 3.50
C TRP A 295 -2.58 29.48 4.15
N ILE A 296 -2.96 28.30 3.67
CA ILE A 296 -3.99 27.45 4.30
C ILE A 296 -3.29 26.24 4.91
N ILE A 297 -3.41 26.09 6.22
CA ILE A 297 -2.83 24.99 7.00
C ILE A 297 -3.91 24.06 7.54
N GLU A 298 -3.56 22.83 7.92
CA GLU A 298 -4.52 21.94 8.57
C GLU A 298 -4.91 22.46 9.96
N ASN A 299 -6.08 22.01 10.44
CA ASN A 299 -6.72 22.56 11.64
C ASN A 299 -6.24 21.88 12.94
N ASP A 300 -4.93 21.91 13.18
CA ASP A 300 -4.29 21.33 14.36
C ASP A 300 -3.10 22.18 14.86
N LEU A 301 -2.58 21.87 16.04
CA LEU A 301 -1.52 22.67 16.68
C LEU A 301 -0.18 22.59 15.94
N LEU A 302 0.19 21.43 15.41
CA LEU A 302 1.49 21.24 14.75
C LEU A 302 1.52 22.01 13.43
N SER A 303 0.45 21.92 12.65
CA SER A 303 0.30 22.70 11.41
C SER A 303 0.36 24.21 11.63
N ILE A 304 -0.11 24.72 12.77
CA ILE A 304 0.04 26.14 13.14
C ILE A 304 1.50 26.47 13.43
N ILE A 305 2.21 25.62 14.17
CA ILE A 305 3.63 25.80 14.48
C ILE A 305 4.46 25.77 13.20
N ASP A 306 4.22 24.80 12.32
CA ASP A 306 4.98 24.61 11.09
C ASP A 306 4.70 25.72 10.08
N GLY A 307 3.43 26.10 9.89
CA GLY A 307 3.05 27.22 9.03
C GLY A 307 3.67 28.55 9.49
N MET A 308 3.69 28.80 10.81
CA MET A 308 4.34 29.99 11.37
C MET A 308 5.86 29.94 11.26
N THR A 309 6.47 28.77 11.39
CA THR A 309 7.91 28.57 11.19
C THR A 309 8.29 28.84 9.74
N ALA A 310 7.53 28.29 8.78
CA ALA A 310 7.74 28.52 7.34
C ALA A 310 7.62 30.01 6.96
N ILE A 311 6.62 30.73 7.50
CA ILE A 311 6.46 32.17 7.28
C ILE A 311 7.63 32.95 7.91
N TYR A 312 8.10 32.53 9.07
CA TYR A 312 9.21 33.17 9.75
C TYR A 312 10.53 33.00 8.98
N ASP A 313 10.77 31.83 8.42
CA ASP A 313 11.99 31.46 7.70
C ASP A 313 12.02 32.01 6.26
N ASP A 314 10.90 31.94 5.52
CA ASP A 314 10.82 32.41 4.13
C ASP A 314 10.24 33.83 4.03
N ARG A 315 11.09 34.81 4.36
CA ARG A 315 10.74 36.24 4.24
C ARG A 315 10.58 36.70 2.79
N LYS A 316 11.20 36.01 1.84
CA LYS A 316 11.09 36.34 0.43
C LYS A 316 9.67 36.05 -0.05
N LEU A 317 9.16 34.87 0.24
CA LEU A 317 7.79 34.49 -0.11
C LEU A 317 6.75 35.38 0.56
N LEU A 318 6.96 35.77 1.83
CA LEU A 318 6.09 36.73 2.52
C LEU A 318 5.99 38.07 1.77
N GLU A 319 7.12 38.62 1.32
CA GLU A 319 7.15 39.89 0.59
C GLU A 319 6.60 39.76 -0.85
N GLU A 320 6.77 38.60 -1.49
CA GLU A 320 6.13 38.28 -2.77
C GLU A 320 4.60 38.30 -2.65
N LYS A 321 4.04 37.62 -1.65
CA LYS A 321 2.59 37.61 -1.38
C LYS A 321 2.06 39.01 -1.04
N ARG A 322 2.79 39.79 -0.25
CA ARG A 322 2.46 41.21 0.02
C ARG A 322 2.43 42.05 -1.24
N THR A 323 3.34 41.80 -2.18
CA THR A 323 3.41 42.53 -3.43
C THR A 323 2.23 42.17 -4.34
N ALA A 324 1.87 40.88 -4.41
CA ALA A 324 0.72 40.39 -5.16
C ALA A 324 -0.60 41.04 -4.69
N LEU A 325 -0.75 41.32 -3.39
CA LEU A 325 -1.95 41.95 -2.84
C LEU A 325 -2.26 43.35 -3.39
N ARG A 326 -1.32 44.00 -4.06
CA ARG A 326 -1.56 45.30 -4.72
C ARG A 326 -2.60 45.20 -5.85
N SER A 327 -2.72 44.03 -6.49
CA SER A 327 -3.72 43.76 -7.53
C SER A 327 -4.98 43.08 -7.01
N TYR A 328 -5.06 42.76 -5.71
CA TYR A 328 -6.22 42.08 -5.16
C TYR A 328 -7.47 42.97 -5.18
N ALA A 329 -8.57 42.43 -5.67
CA ALA A 329 -9.89 43.05 -5.67
C ALA A 329 -10.97 42.02 -5.32
N TYR A 330 -11.81 42.33 -4.33
CA TYR A 330 -12.94 41.49 -3.96
C TYR A 330 -14.14 41.75 -4.89
N ASN A 331 -14.74 40.69 -5.43
CA ASN A 331 -15.79 40.81 -6.45
C ASN A 331 -17.19 40.97 -5.82
N ASN A 332 -17.51 42.19 -5.41
CA ASN A 332 -18.87 42.51 -4.93
C ASN A 332 -19.93 42.49 -6.02
N GLU A 333 -19.59 42.71 -7.30
CA GLU A 333 -20.57 42.74 -8.40
C GLU A 333 -21.26 41.38 -8.57
N ARG A 334 -20.51 40.27 -8.48
CA ARG A 334 -21.10 38.94 -8.52
C ARG A 334 -22.10 38.69 -7.38
N ILE A 335 -21.85 39.26 -6.20
CA ILE A 335 -22.75 39.13 -5.05
C ILE A 335 -24.05 39.87 -5.32
N LYS A 336 -23.97 41.06 -5.93
CA LYS A 336 -25.13 41.84 -6.37
C LYS A 336 -25.98 41.05 -7.37
N GLU A 337 -25.37 40.46 -8.39
CA GLU A 337 -26.06 39.62 -9.37
C GLU A 337 -26.81 38.45 -8.71
N SER A 338 -26.16 37.74 -7.78
CA SER A 338 -26.78 36.63 -7.03
C SER A 338 -27.94 37.09 -6.13
N LEU A 339 -27.83 38.27 -5.53
CA LEU A 339 -28.90 38.86 -4.71
C LEU A 339 -30.09 39.32 -5.55
N ASP A 340 -29.83 39.96 -6.68
CA ASP A 340 -30.89 40.38 -7.59
C ASP A 340 -31.65 39.15 -8.10
N ALA A 341 -30.94 38.09 -8.50
CA ALA A 341 -31.55 36.82 -8.89
C ALA A 341 -32.33 36.12 -7.75
N LEU A 342 -31.96 36.35 -6.49
CA LEU A 342 -32.67 35.80 -5.32
C LEU A 342 -34.04 36.47 -5.10
N PHE A 343 -34.16 37.76 -5.37
CA PHE A 343 -35.36 38.56 -5.03
C PHE A 343 -36.23 39.00 -6.23
N GLN A 344 -35.90 38.60 -7.46
CA GLN A 344 -36.72 38.86 -8.65
C GLN A 344 -38.09 38.13 -8.64
N THR A 345 -39.13 38.83 -9.10
CA THR A 345 -40.52 38.32 -9.25
C THR A 345 -40.74 37.75 -10.65
N SER A 346 -41.27 36.54 -10.73
CA SER A 346 -41.27 35.66 -11.92
C SER A 346 -42.11 36.13 -13.12
N GLU A 347 -41.53 36.06 -14.32
CA GLU A 347 -42.22 35.53 -15.52
C GLU A 347 -41.29 34.99 -16.63
N GLU A 348 -39.97 35.13 -16.54
CA GLU A 348 -39.04 34.46 -17.47
C GLU A 348 -38.46 33.18 -16.84
N ARG A 349 -39.29 32.14 -16.72
CA ARG A 349 -38.79 30.76 -16.57
C ARG A 349 -38.34 30.23 -17.93
N GLY A 350 -37.28 30.83 -18.47
CA GLY A 350 -36.38 30.16 -19.43
C GLY A 350 -35.25 29.52 -18.64
N ARG A 351 -34.90 28.28 -18.96
CA ARG A 351 -33.76 27.54 -18.38
C ARG A 351 -32.47 28.38 -18.44
N ALA A 352 -32.18 29.11 -17.37
CA ALA A 352 -30.84 29.54 -17.04
C ALA A 352 -30.38 28.62 -15.91
N VAL A 353 -29.86 27.45 -16.28
CA VAL A 353 -28.88 26.77 -15.45
C VAL A 353 -27.75 27.78 -15.34
N MET A 354 -27.64 28.47 -14.20
CA MET A 354 -26.44 29.23 -13.88
C MET A 354 -25.31 28.21 -13.89
N ASN A 355 -24.55 28.18 -14.99
CA ASN A 355 -23.25 27.55 -15.04
C ASN A 355 -22.44 28.17 -13.90
N THR A 356 -22.27 27.41 -12.82
CA THR A 356 -21.30 27.68 -11.78
C THR A 356 -19.92 27.42 -12.35
N GLN A 357 -19.44 28.35 -13.17
CA GLN A 357 -18.00 28.48 -13.37
C GLN A 357 -17.41 28.99 -12.05
N THR A 358 -16.56 28.15 -11.48
CA THR A 358 -15.71 28.37 -10.31
C THR A 358 -14.83 29.60 -10.54
N ILE A 359 -14.71 30.48 -9.54
CA ILE A 359 -13.73 31.60 -9.56
C ILE A 359 -12.36 31.04 -9.18
N TYR A 360 -11.78 30.28 -10.10
CA TYR A 360 -10.49 29.58 -10.03
C TYR A 360 -10.48 28.18 -9.44
N SER A 361 -9.68 27.39 -10.15
CA SER A 361 -9.38 25.98 -9.99
C SER A 361 -8.33 25.82 -8.89
N SER A 362 -8.67 25.14 -7.78
CA SER A 362 -7.69 24.15 -7.36
C SER A 362 -7.64 23.17 -8.53
N LYS A 363 -6.48 23.02 -9.19
CA LYS A 363 -6.36 21.89 -10.10
C LYS A 363 -6.47 20.68 -9.19
N THR A 364 -7.64 20.05 -9.17
CA THR A 364 -7.73 18.66 -8.72
C THR A 364 -6.62 17.95 -9.48
N PRO A 365 -5.62 17.37 -8.79
CA PRO A 365 -4.53 16.74 -9.50
C PRO A 365 -5.12 15.69 -10.43
N ASP A 366 -4.54 15.54 -11.61
CA ASP A 366 -4.95 14.47 -12.52
C ASP A 366 -4.54 13.10 -11.97
N ILE A 367 -3.41 13.05 -11.25
CA ILE A 367 -2.83 11.84 -10.69
C ILE A 367 -2.52 12.01 -9.19
N SER A 368 -2.86 11.03 -8.37
CA SER A 368 -2.29 10.86 -7.03
C SER A 368 -1.29 9.71 -7.04
N VAL A 369 -0.03 10.00 -6.72
CA VAL A 369 1.01 8.97 -6.53
C VAL A 369 0.99 8.54 -5.08
N ILE A 370 0.81 7.24 -4.81
CA ILE A 370 0.75 6.67 -3.46
C ILE A 370 2.03 5.87 -3.21
N ILE A 371 2.76 6.23 -2.14
CA ILE A 371 4.05 5.64 -1.76
C ILE A 371 3.92 5.03 -0.35
N PRO A 372 3.73 3.71 -0.23
CA PRO A 372 3.79 3.03 1.05
C PRO A 372 5.25 2.87 1.53
N VAL A 373 5.52 3.22 2.78
CA VAL A 373 6.86 3.22 3.37
C VAL A 373 6.89 2.35 4.63
N TYR A 374 7.75 1.34 4.63
CA TYR A 374 8.05 0.55 5.83
C TYR A 374 9.49 0.07 5.85
N ASN A 375 10.32 0.69 6.71
CA ASN A 375 11.73 0.35 6.91
C ASN A 375 12.57 0.32 5.60
N THR A 376 12.46 1.38 4.79
CA THR A 376 13.14 1.53 3.49
C THR A 376 14.06 2.76 3.44
N ALA A 377 14.58 3.21 4.58
CA ALA A 377 15.36 4.45 4.67
C ALA A 377 16.55 4.53 3.69
N ASP A 378 17.18 3.40 3.37
CA ASP A 378 18.35 3.35 2.48
C ASP A 378 18.00 3.65 1.01
N TYR A 379 16.73 3.47 0.60
CA TYR A 379 16.28 3.58 -0.79
C TYR A 379 15.31 4.76 -1.00
N LEU A 380 14.61 5.15 0.06
CA LEU A 380 13.56 6.16 0.03
C LEU A 380 13.97 7.51 -0.60
N PRO A 381 15.20 8.05 -0.39
CA PRO A 381 15.60 9.30 -1.04
C PRO A 381 15.56 9.23 -2.58
N GLU A 382 16.10 8.16 -3.17
CA GLU A 382 16.11 7.98 -4.63
C GLU A 382 14.70 7.78 -5.18
N CYS A 383 13.86 7.02 -4.46
CA CYS A 383 12.43 6.90 -4.76
C CYS A 383 11.77 8.29 -4.82
N LEU A 384 11.91 9.09 -3.76
CA LEU A 384 11.25 10.38 -3.66
C LEU A 384 11.81 11.38 -4.68
N ASP A 385 13.12 11.42 -4.90
CA ASP A 385 13.77 12.24 -5.94
C ASP A 385 13.19 11.96 -7.33
N SER A 386 12.99 10.68 -7.66
CA SER A 386 12.42 10.28 -8.96
C SER A 386 10.96 10.72 -9.14
N VAL A 387 10.18 10.76 -8.06
CA VAL A 387 8.76 11.15 -8.09
C VAL A 387 8.59 12.67 -8.07
N VAL A 388 9.39 13.41 -7.29
CA VAL A 388 9.35 14.88 -7.32
C VAL A 388 9.91 15.44 -8.63
N GLY A 389 10.86 14.72 -9.26
CA GLY A 389 11.48 15.07 -10.53
C GLY A 389 10.64 14.77 -11.79
N GLN A 390 9.35 14.41 -11.63
CA GLN A 390 8.48 14.14 -12.78
C GLN A 390 8.22 15.39 -13.64
N THR A 391 8.20 15.22 -14.96
CA THR A 391 7.97 16.29 -15.94
C THR A 391 6.49 16.66 -16.13
N PHE A 392 5.59 15.93 -15.47
CA PHE A 392 4.15 16.18 -15.48
C PHE A 392 3.76 17.06 -14.29
N ASP A 393 2.98 18.12 -14.49
CA ASP A 393 2.71 19.09 -13.41
C ASP A 393 1.46 18.81 -12.58
N SER A 394 0.49 18.05 -13.10
CA SER A 394 -0.86 17.91 -12.49
C SER A 394 -0.95 16.68 -11.59
N PHE A 395 -0.11 16.60 -10.55
CA PHE A 395 -0.11 15.45 -9.64
C PHE A 395 0.15 15.83 -8.18
N GLU A 396 -0.24 14.95 -7.26
CA GLU A 396 0.14 15.00 -5.84
C GLU A 396 0.86 13.72 -5.43
N ILE A 397 1.64 13.79 -4.35
CA ILE A 397 2.37 12.66 -3.77
C ILE A 397 1.81 12.41 -2.37
N ILE A 398 1.39 11.17 -2.12
CA ILE A 398 0.85 10.71 -0.85
C ILE A 398 1.78 9.64 -0.30
N ILE A 399 2.50 9.99 0.76
CA ILE A 399 3.41 9.07 1.44
C ILE A 399 2.67 8.49 2.65
N VAL A 400 2.66 7.16 2.79
CA VAL A 400 2.04 6.47 3.93
C VAL A 400 3.11 5.65 4.66
N ASN A 401 3.60 6.18 5.77
CA ASN A 401 4.51 5.47 6.66
C ASN A 401 3.73 4.44 7.51
N ASP A 402 3.92 3.17 7.22
CA ASP A 402 3.28 2.01 7.87
C ASP A 402 3.99 1.61 9.16
N GLY A 403 4.32 2.60 9.99
CA GLY A 403 4.96 2.38 11.30
C GLY A 403 6.44 2.00 11.22
N SER A 404 7.20 2.61 10.30
CA SER A 404 8.65 2.40 10.20
C SER A 404 9.37 2.68 11.52
N THR A 405 10.37 1.86 11.82
CA THR A 405 11.24 1.95 13.01
C THR A 405 12.66 2.42 12.70
N ASP A 406 13.00 2.56 11.42
CA ASP A 406 14.27 3.10 10.94
C ASP A 406 14.19 4.63 10.72
N LYS A 407 15.11 5.18 9.91
CA LYS A 407 15.18 6.62 9.62
C LYS A 407 14.18 7.09 8.56
N SER A 408 13.27 6.23 8.08
CA SER A 408 12.34 6.58 7.01
C SER A 408 11.49 7.80 7.35
N GLN A 409 10.98 7.90 8.59
CA GLN A 409 10.16 9.06 8.99
C GLN A 409 10.93 10.38 8.86
N THR A 410 12.21 10.42 9.26
CA THR A 410 13.04 11.63 9.13
C THR A 410 13.21 12.04 7.68
N ILE A 411 13.44 11.08 6.78
CA ILE A 411 13.54 11.35 5.34
C ILE A 411 12.20 11.88 4.81
N ILE A 412 11.08 11.27 5.20
CA ILE A 412 9.75 11.74 4.82
C ILE A 412 9.54 13.19 5.25
N ASP A 413 9.89 13.53 6.50
CA ASP A 413 9.75 14.88 7.05
C ASP A 413 10.58 15.90 6.24
N ASP A 414 11.81 15.54 5.86
CA ASP A 414 12.69 16.39 5.04
C ASP A 414 12.12 16.67 3.63
N TYR A 415 11.51 15.67 2.99
CA TYR A 415 10.86 15.86 1.68
C TYR A 415 9.54 16.62 1.78
N VAL A 416 8.73 16.37 2.81
CA VAL A 416 7.51 17.15 3.08
C VAL A 416 7.86 18.61 3.30
N TYR A 417 8.96 18.90 4.00
CA TYR A 417 9.46 20.26 4.19
C TYR A 417 9.87 20.92 2.87
N GLN A 418 10.62 20.21 2.01
CA GLN A 418 11.11 20.76 0.73
C GLN A 418 10.02 20.91 -0.35
N PHE A 419 9.01 20.04 -0.35
CA PHE A 419 8.01 19.92 -1.41
C PHE A 419 6.57 19.96 -0.85
N SER A 420 6.32 20.83 0.14
CA SER A 420 5.06 20.90 0.90
C SER A 420 3.81 21.21 0.06
N ASP A 421 4.00 21.77 -1.14
CA ASP A 421 2.93 22.04 -2.11
C ASP A 421 2.47 20.77 -2.86
N ARG A 422 3.31 19.74 -2.91
CA ARG A 422 3.08 18.49 -3.67
C ARG A 422 2.98 17.24 -2.80
N ILE A 423 3.63 17.21 -1.64
CA ILE A 423 3.73 16.02 -0.79
C ILE A 423 2.81 16.11 0.43
N ARG A 424 2.05 15.04 0.67
CA ARG A 424 1.28 14.82 1.89
C ARG A 424 1.70 13.49 2.50
N ALA A 425 2.26 13.53 3.70
CA ALA A 425 2.66 12.33 4.43
C ALA A 425 1.68 11.97 5.55
N PHE A 426 1.50 10.68 5.79
CA PHE A 426 0.67 10.14 6.87
C PHE A 426 1.41 8.99 7.54
N THR A 427 1.25 8.88 8.86
CA THR A 427 1.80 7.77 9.63
C THR A 427 0.67 6.95 10.23
N ILE A 428 0.71 5.63 10.04
CA ILE A 428 -0.26 4.68 10.56
C ILE A 428 0.46 3.57 11.35
N PRO A 429 -0.22 2.89 12.30
CA PRO A 429 0.31 1.66 12.88
C PRO A 429 0.53 0.62 11.78
N ASN A 430 1.61 -0.17 11.89
CA ASN A 430 1.94 -1.22 10.92
C ASN A 430 0.74 -2.16 10.72
N GLY A 431 0.20 -2.16 9.50
CA GLY A 431 -0.87 -3.06 9.07
C GLY A 431 -0.58 -3.76 7.75
N GLY A 432 0.62 -3.58 7.19
CA GLY A 432 1.07 -4.18 5.94
C GLY A 432 0.83 -3.30 4.71
N LEU A 433 1.48 -3.69 3.61
CA LEU A 433 1.53 -2.95 2.34
C LEU A 433 0.14 -2.62 1.78
N GLY A 434 -0.78 -3.59 1.77
CA GLY A 434 -2.16 -3.39 1.33
C GLY A 434 -2.93 -2.37 2.17
N ASN A 435 -2.71 -2.34 3.49
CA ASN A 435 -3.33 -1.36 4.39
C ASN A 435 -2.82 0.07 4.11
N ALA A 436 -1.50 0.23 3.95
CA ALA A 436 -0.89 1.51 3.61
C ALA A 436 -1.40 2.05 2.26
N ARG A 437 -1.48 1.19 1.24
CA ARG A 437 -2.05 1.54 -0.08
C ARG A 437 -3.51 1.97 0.02
N ASN A 438 -4.35 1.23 0.75
CA ASN A 438 -5.76 1.57 0.97
C ASN A 438 -5.94 2.88 1.73
N TYR A 439 -5.10 3.15 2.74
CA TYR A 439 -5.09 4.41 3.44
C TYR A 439 -4.78 5.57 2.47
N GLY A 440 -3.76 5.40 1.63
CA GLY A 440 -3.40 6.35 0.58
C GLY A 440 -4.53 6.60 -0.42
N ILE A 441 -5.21 5.54 -0.89
CA ILE A 441 -6.39 5.63 -1.77
C ILE A 441 -7.47 6.51 -1.13
N GLY A 442 -7.72 6.35 0.18
CA GLY A 442 -8.69 7.15 0.92
C GLY A 442 -8.33 8.64 1.07
N LYS A 443 -7.07 9.02 0.83
CA LYS A 443 -6.58 10.41 0.88
C LYS A 443 -6.38 11.05 -0.50
N ALA A 444 -6.43 10.25 -1.56
CA ALA A 444 -6.19 10.65 -2.94
C ALA A 444 -7.28 11.56 -3.50
N ARG A 445 -6.87 12.63 -4.17
CA ARG A 445 -7.73 13.59 -4.88
C ARG A 445 -7.71 13.39 -6.39
N GLY A 446 -6.72 12.64 -6.90
CA GLY A 446 -6.46 12.35 -8.30
C GLY A 446 -7.63 11.69 -9.02
N LYS A 447 -7.77 11.96 -10.34
CA LYS A 447 -8.62 11.14 -11.20
C LYS A 447 -8.04 9.73 -11.36
N TYR A 448 -6.73 9.66 -11.54
CA TYR A 448 -5.97 8.42 -11.62
C TYR A 448 -5.08 8.24 -10.39
N LEU A 449 -4.80 6.99 -10.06
CA LEU A 449 -3.88 6.59 -9.02
C LEU A 449 -2.68 5.88 -9.65
N ALA A 450 -1.49 6.26 -9.21
CA ALA A 450 -0.24 5.55 -9.46
C ALA A 450 0.33 5.08 -8.13
N PHE A 451 1.01 3.93 -8.12
CA PHE A 451 1.64 3.37 -6.93
C PHE A 451 3.13 3.25 -7.18
N VAL A 452 3.96 3.66 -6.23
CA VAL A 452 5.41 3.52 -6.30
C VAL A 452 5.88 2.93 -4.98
N ASP A 453 6.56 1.80 -5.03
CA ASP A 453 7.11 1.17 -3.84
C ASP A 453 8.37 1.92 -3.38
N SER A 454 8.55 2.06 -2.07
CA SER A 454 9.53 2.99 -1.49
C SER A 454 11.00 2.57 -1.64
N ASP A 455 11.25 1.38 -2.19
CA ASP A 455 12.57 0.87 -2.57
C ASP A 455 12.84 0.91 -4.09
N ASP A 456 11.87 1.38 -4.88
CA ASP A 456 11.94 1.53 -6.33
C ASP A 456 12.06 3.00 -6.75
N PHE A 457 12.22 3.25 -8.05
CA PHE A 457 12.20 4.60 -8.62
C PHE A 457 11.56 4.60 -10.01
N ILE A 458 11.18 5.77 -10.52
CA ILE A 458 10.44 5.89 -11.79
C ILE A 458 11.12 6.81 -12.79
N HIS A 459 10.92 6.55 -14.08
CA HIS A 459 11.41 7.42 -15.16
C HIS A 459 10.76 8.80 -15.07
N CYS A 460 11.50 9.89 -15.32
CA CYS A 460 11.03 11.28 -15.15
C CYS A 460 9.78 11.65 -15.99
N ASP A 461 9.57 10.95 -17.10
CA ASP A 461 8.39 11.10 -17.97
C ASP A 461 7.26 10.08 -17.72
N MET A 462 7.36 9.18 -16.72
CA MET A 462 6.39 8.10 -16.51
C MET A 462 4.97 8.64 -16.37
N LEU A 463 4.75 9.59 -15.45
CA LEU A 463 3.41 10.15 -15.20
C LEU A 463 2.84 10.83 -16.44
N LYS A 464 3.68 11.58 -17.16
CA LYS A 464 3.30 12.30 -18.38
C LYS A 464 2.84 11.33 -19.47
N LYS A 465 3.68 10.34 -19.82
CA LYS A 465 3.42 9.37 -20.88
C LYS A 465 2.18 8.54 -20.57
N MET A 466 2.04 8.06 -19.33
CA MET A 466 0.89 7.26 -18.93
C MET A 466 -0.41 8.07 -18.95
N TYR A 467 -0.38 9.33 -18.51
CA TYR A 467 -1.57 10.19 -18.57
C TYR A 467 -1.96 10.57 -20.00
N GLU A 468 -1.00 10.87 -20.87
CA GLU A 468 -1.25 11.13 -22.28
C GLU A 468 -1.89 9.91 -22.96
N ALA A 469 -1.38 8.71 -22.70
CA ALA A 469 -1.97 7.46 -23.18
C ALA A 469 -3.40 7.24 -22.63
N ALA A 470 -3.61 7.52 -21.35
CA ALA A 470 -4.93 7.43 -20.72
C ALA A 470 -5.94 8.34 -21.43
N ARG A 471 -5.54 9.57 -21.76
CA ARG A 471 -6.39 10.52 -22.48
C ARG A 471 -6.61 10.14 -23.95
N GLN A 472 -5.55 9.75 -24.65
CA GLN A 472 -5.60 9.41 -26.07
C GLN A 472 -6.50 8.20 -26.33
N HIS A 473 -6.42 7.19 -25.47
CA HIS A 473 -7.15 5.93 -25.62
C HIS A 473 -8.42 5.87 -24.76
N ASN A 474 -8.75 6.96 -24.04
CA ASN A 474 -9.83 7.00 -23.05
C ASN A 474 -9.76 5.78 -22.10
N ALA A 475 -8.56 5.50 -21.59
CA ALA A 475 -8.26 4.32 -20.80
C ALA A 475 -8.61 4.53 -19.32
N ASP A 476 -9.19 3.49 -18.71
CA ASP A 476 -9.43 3.40 -17.28
C ASP A 476 -8.21 2.81 -16.57
N CYS A 477 -7.37 2.06 -17.28
CA CYS A 477 -6.10 1.55 -16.81
C CYS A 477 -5.04 1.68 -17.92
N VAL A 478 -3.89 2.24 -17.58
CA VAL A 478 -2.71 2.23 -18.44
C VAL A 478 -1.64 1.37 -17.80
N MET A 479 -1.08 0.45 -18.56
CA MET A 479 0.03 -0.42 -18.15
C MET A 479 1.31 0.03 -18.84
N ALA A 480 2.44 -0.08 -18.15
CA ALA A 480 3.77 0.10 -18.72
C ALA A 480 4.65 -1.12 -18.44
N ASP A 481 5.70 -1.29 -19.24
CA ASP A 481 6.79 -2.21 -18.93
C ASP A 481 7.65 -1.64 -17.80
N TYR A 482 8.53 -2.46 -17.24
CA TYR A 482 9.46 -2.04 -16.19
C TYR A 482 10.88 -2.55 -16.45
N ILE A 483 11.84 -1.96 -15.77
CA ILE A 483 13.24 -2.33 -15.79
C ILE A 483 13.54 -2.99 -14.45
N ALA A 484 13.92 -4.27 -14.46
CA ALA A 484 14.52 -4.88 -13.28
C ALA A 484 15.92 -4.27 -13.08
N PHE A 485 16.16 -3.69 -11.91
CA PHE A 485 17.36 -2.93 -11.58
C PHE A 485 18.09 -3.59 -10.41
N TRP A 486 19.38 -3.86 -10.54
CA TRP A 486 20.21 -4.41 -9.47
C TRP A 486 21.20 -3.36 -8.96
N ASP A 487 21.60 -3.45 -7.69
CA ASP A 487 22.50 -2.45 -7.06
C ASP A 487 23.91 -2.42 -7.68
N ASP A 488 24.28 -3.41 -8.50
CA ASP A 488 25.51 -3.42 -9.31
C ASP A 488 25.39 -2.62 -10.62
N GLY A 489 24.23 -2.01 -10.87
CA GLY A 489 23.92 -1.23 -12.07
C GLY A 489 23.42 -2.06 -13.25
N ARG A 490 23.20 -3.38 -13.09
CA ARG A 490 22.56 -4.19 -14.13
C ARG A 490 21.10 -3.75 -14.30
N GLU A 491 20.65 -3.76 -15.55
CA GLU A 491 19.27 -3.43 -15.94
C GLU A 491 18.74 -4.47 -16.93
N GLU A 492 17.50 -4.90 -16.75
CA GLU A 492 16.80 -5.80 -17.66
C GLU A 492 15.38 -5.30 -17.93
N LEU A 493 15.04 -5.04 -19.20
CA LEU A 493 13.68 -4.68 -19.59
C LEU A 493 12.77 -5.91 -19.47
N VAL A 494 11.79 -5.84 -18.57
CA VAL A 494 10.76 -6.86 -18.41
C VAL A 494 9.46 -6.39 -19.02
N ARG A 495 8.98 -7.16 -19.99
CA ARG A 495 7.70 -6.88 -20.66
C ARG A 495 6.54 -7.42 -19.85
N SER A 496 5.57 -6.57 -19.50
CA SER A 496 4.32 -7.03 -18.88
C SER A 496 3.54 -7.93 -19.83
N VAL A 497 3.53 -7.62 -21.13
CA VAL A 497 2.90 -8.48 -22.15
C VAL A 497 3.87 -8.71 -23.31
N GLU A 498 4.11 -9.98 -23.62
CA GLU A 498 5.11 -10.42 -24.61
C GLU A 498 4.75 -9.99 -26.04
N PHE A 499 3.45 -10.03 -26.38
CA PHE A 499 2.98 -9.81 -27.75
C PHE A 499 2.70 -8.32 -28.02
N PRO A 500 3.21 -7.74 -29.12
CA PRO A 500 2.95 -6.33 -29.49
C PRO A 500 1.48 -6.01 -29.74
N ASP A 501 0.76 -6.94 -30.37
CA ASP A 501 -0.64 -6.76 -30.78
C ASP A 501 -1.62 -7.36 -29.77
N ALA A 502 -1.18 -7.52 -28.51
CA ALA A 502 -1.98 -8.13 -27.46
C ALA A 502 -3.30 -7.38 -27.26
N GLY A 503 -4.40 -8.08 -27.49
CA GLY A 503 -5.74 -7.56 -27.23
C GLY A 503 -6.06 -7.65 -25.73
N ARG A 504 -7.22 -7.09 -25.37
CA ARG A 504 -7.74 -7.19 -24.01
C ARG A 504 -7.85 -8.64 -23.49
N PRO A 505 -8.29 -9.64 -24.28
CA PRO A 505 -8.29 -11.04 -23.82
C PRO A 505 -6.89 -11.57 -23.47
N ASP A 506 -5.85 -11.17 -24.21
CA ASP A 506 -4.49 -11.61 -23.95
C ASP A 506 -3.94 -10.99 -22.66
N ILE A 507 -4.21 -9.70 -22.43
CA ILE A 507 -3.89 -9.02 -21.16
C ILE A 507 -4.55 -9.78 -19.99
N MET A 508 -5.80 -10.21 -20.14
CA MET A 508 -6.51 -10.94 -19.10
C MET A 508 -5.96 -12.35 -18.85
N LYS A 509 -5.55 -13.10 -19.90
CA LYS A 509 -4.92 -14.43 -19.73
C LYS A 509 -3.64 -14.36 -18.90
N TYR A 510 -2.90 -13.26 -19.01
CA TYR A 510 -1.63 -13.07 -18.32
C TYR A 510 -1.73 -12.07 -17.16
N SER A 511 -2.93 -11.71 -16.70
CA SER A 511 -3.12 -10.66 -15.68
C SER A 511 -2.54 -11.03 -14.30
N VAL A 512 -2.33 -12.33 -14.04
CA VAL A 512 -1.69 -12.85 -12.82
C VAL A 512 -0.21 -13.19 -13.02
N LYS A 513 0.32 -13.01 -14.24
CA LYS A 513 1.73 -13.26 -14.55
C LYS A 513 2.61 -12.24 -13.84
N TYR A 514 3.79 -12.68 -13.38
CA TYR A 514 4.83 -11.79 -12.89
C TYR A 514 5.15 -10.72 -13.94
N GLY A 515 5.20 -9.47 -13.49
CA GLY A 515 5.37 -8.30 -14.35
C GLY A 515 4.08 -7.69 -14.89
N THR A 516 3.01 -8.48 -15.07
CA THR A 516 1.67 -7.95 -15.37
C THR A 516 0.90 -7.60 -14.11
N VAL A 517 1.02 -8.44 -13.09
CA VAL A 517 0.22 -8.37 -11.86
C VAL A 517 0.56 -7.18 -10.96
N ASN A 518 1.80 -6.67 -11.04
CA ASN A 518 2.32 -5.61 -10.19
C ASN A 518 1.51 -4.33 -10.37
N ILE A 519 0.94 -3.75 -9.32
CA ILE A 519 0.15 -2.52 -9.44
C ILE A 519 1.03 -1.30 -9.78
N CYS A 520 2.30 -1.31 -9.37
CA CYS A 520 3.21 -0.18 -9.48
C CYS A 520 3.52 0.24 -10.92
N THR A 521 3.34 -0.66 -11.90
CA THR A 521 3.52 -0.36 -13.33
C THR A 521 2.23 0.09 -14.02
N LYS A 522 1.23 0.56 -13.25
CA LYS A 522 -0.07 1.00 -13.78
C LYS A 522 -0.49 2.38 -13.28
N LEU A 523 -1.24 3.05 -14.16
CA LEU A 523 -2.03 4.24 -13.86
C LEU A 523 -3.51 3.86 -13.95
N VAL A 524 -4.21 3.84 -12.81
CA VAL A 524 -5.55 3.24 -12.68
C VAL A 524 -6.57 4.30 -12.28
N ALA A 525 -7.72 4.33 -12.95
CA ALA A 525 -8.81 5.24 -12.61
C ALA A 525 -9.28 4.97 -11.16
N ARG A 526 -9.37 6.04 -10.36
CA ARG A 526 -9.66 5.94 -8.92
C ARG A 526 -10.96 5.19 -8.62
N GLU A 527 -11.98 5.35 -9.47
CA GLU A 527 -13.29 4.70 -9.33
C GLU A 527 -13.24 3.16 -9.41
N LEU A 528 -12.24 2.57 -10.08
CA LEU A 528 -12.10 1.11 -10.13
C LEU A 528 -11.82 0.51 -8.76
N PHE A 529 -11.18 1.26 -7.87
CA PHE A 529 -10.93 0.80 -6.51
C PHE A 529 -12.23 0.78 -5.66
N ASP A 530 -13.32 1.43 -6.08
CA ASP A 530 -14.60 1.36 -5.36
C ASP A 530 -15.27 -0.02 -5.54
N ILE A 531 -14.81 -0.78 -6.53
CA ILE A 531 -15.16 -2.20 -6.73
C ILE A 531 -14.37 -3.07 -5.75
N ILE A 532 -13.07 -2.81 -5.60
CA ILE A 532 -12.16 -3.67 -4.83
C ILE A 532 -11.00 -2.87 -4.23
N ARG A 533 -10.69 -3.16 -2.96
CA ARG A 533 -9.54 -2.60 -2.22
C ARG A 533 -8.50 -3.70 -1.94
N PHE A 534 -7.25 -3.35 -1.66
CA PHE A 534 -6.21 -4.36 -1.38
C PHE A 534 -6.56 -5.18 -0.11
N PRO A 535 -6.42 -6.52 -0.11
CA PRO A 535 -6.52 -7.30 1.13
C PRO A 535 -5.34 -7.02 2.08
N ALA A 536 -5.52 -7.43 3.34
CA ALA A 536 -4.39 -7.66 4.24
C ALA A 536 -3.71 -8.99 3.90
N GLY A 537 -2.41 -9.12 4.22
CA GLY A 537 -1.61 -10.31 3.94
C GLY A 537 -0.63 -10.09 2.78
N PHE A 538 -0.02 -11.19 2.31
CA PHE A 538 0.87 -11.18 1.16
C PHE A 538 0.08 -11.32 -0.15
N TYR A 539 0.71 -11.00 -1.28
CA TYR A 539 0.10 -11.11 -2.62
C TYR A 539 -1.15 -10.24 -2.82
N GLU A 540 -1.20 -9.08 -2.18
CA GLU A 540 -2.32 -8.15 -2.28
C GLU A 540 -2.53 -7.62 -3.70
N ASP A 541 -1.45 -7.49 -4.48
CA ASP A 541 -1.51 -7.13 -5.91
C ASP A 541 -2.14 -8.23 -6.76
N LEU A 542 -1.72 -9.48 -6.54
CA LEU A 542 -2.34 -10.64 -7.18
C LEU A 542 -3.84 -10.70 -6.87
N ALA A 543 -4.21 -10.38 -5.64
CA ALA A 543 -5.59 -10.38 -5.19
C ALA A 543 -6.42 -9.17 -5.69
N THR A 544 -5.82 -8.19 -6.38
CA THR A 544 -6.46 -6.90 -6.71
C THR A 544 -6.34 -6.54 -8.19
N THR A 545 -5.13 -6.55 -8.76
CA THR A 545 -4.85 -6.09 -10.13
C THR A 545 -5.65 -6.83 -11.21
N PRO A 546 -5.76 -8.18 -11.20
CA PRO A 546 -6.56 -8.90 -12.20
C PRO A 546 -8.04 -8.49 -12.18
N ILE A 547 -8.58 -8.23 -10.99
CA ILE A 547 -9.97 -7.80 -10.81
C ILE A 547 -10.13 -6.40 -11.41
N LEU A 548 -9.25 -5.46 -11.09
CA LEU A 548 -9.28 -4.10 -11.65
C LEU A 548 -9.20 -4.11 -13.19
N LEU A 549 -8.29 -4.90 -13.76
CA LEU A 549 -8.15 -5.04 -15.22
C LEU A 549 -9.40 -5.61 -15.88
N SER A 550 -10.08 -6.56 -15.21
CA SER A 550 -11.31 -7.16 -15.73
C SER A 550 -12.48 -6.16 -15.79
N TRP A 551 -12.52 -5.19 -14.87
CA TRP A 551 -13.58 -4.17 -14.77
C TRP A 551 -13.28 -2.87 -15.53
N ALA A 552 -12.01 -2.55 -15.78
CA ALA A 552 -11.59 -1.41 -16.60
C ALA A 552 -12.20 -1.51 -18.01
N LYS A 553 -12.98 -0.53 -18.49
CA LYS A 553 -13.63 -0.60 -19.82
C LYS A 553 -12.62 -0.50 -20.95
N ASN A 554 -11.58 0.30 -20.76
CA ASN A 554 -10.48 0.45 -21.71
C ASN A 554 -9.14 0.28 -21.00
N VAL A 555 -8.27 -0.57 -21.55
CA VAL A 555 -6.90 -0.76 -21.08
C VAL A 555 -5.95 -0.35 -22.18
N SER A 556 -4.99 0.52 -21.86
CA SER A 556 -3.91 0.91 -22.76
C SER A 556 -2.58 0.32 -22.28
N TYR A 557 -1.70 -0.04 -23.20
CA TYR A 557 -0.41 -0.64 -22.87
C TYR A 557 0.72 0.12 -23.57
N LEU A 558 1.64 0.65 -22.76
CA LEU A 558 2.86 1.30 -23.19
C LEU A 558 4.02 0.31 -23.07
N ARG A 559 4.64 -0.03 -24.20
CA ARG A 559 5.77 -0.96 -24.26
C ARG A 559 7.10 -0.28 -23.97
N GLU A 560 7.13 0.45 -22.86
CA GLU A 560 8.25 1.27 -22.42
C GLU A 560 8.55 0.96 -20.95
N GLY A 561 9.83 0.71 -20.64
CA GLY A 561 10.31 0.52 -19.26
C GLY A 561 10.29 1.83 -18.50
N LEU A 562 9.16 2.17 -17.87
CA LEU A 562 8.96 3.46 -17.20
C LEU A 562 9.13 3.38 -15.67
N TYR A 563 9.19 2.18 -15.14
CA TYR A 563 9.33 1.89 -13.72
C TYR A 563 10.61 1.08 -13.49
N PHE A 564 11.44 1.43 -12.52
CA PHE A 564 12.67 0.71 -12.17
C PHE A 564 12.44 -0.09 -10.90
N TYR A 565 12.27 -1.40 -11.08
CA TYR A 565 11.97 -2.35 -10.02
C TYR A 565 13.27 -2.91 -9.44
N ARG A 566 13.61 -2.50 -8.22
CA ARG A 566 14.87 -2.87 -7.56
C ARG A 566 14.88 -4.31 -7.08
N GLN A 567 15.95 -5.02 -7.40
CA GLN A 567 16.19 -6.40 -7.02
C GLN A 567 17.17 -6.43 -5.83
N ARG A 568 16.64 -6.55 -4.61
CA ARG A 568 17.43 -6.56 -3.37
C ARG A 568 17.15 -7.75 -2.45
N VAL A 569 18.13 -8.09 -1.61
CA VAL A 569 18.00 -9.14 -0.59
C VAL A 569 16.99 -8.70 0.47
N GLY A 570 16.00 -9.56 0.77
CA GLY A 570 14.96 -9.26 1.75
C GLY A 570 13.69 -8.62 1.17
N SER A 571 13.63 -8.41 -0.15
CA SER A 571 12.38 -8.05 -0.84
C SER A 571 11.30 -9.13 -0.64
N ILE A 572 10.03 -8.72 -0.61
CA ILE A 572 8.88 -9.65 -0.53
C ILE A 572 8.88 -10.63 -1.71
N THR A 573 9.37 -10.23 -2.88
CA THR A 573 9.45 -11.13 -4.05
C THR A 573 10.62 -12.12 -3.97
N SER A 574 11.53 -11.96 -3.00
CA SER A 574 12.67 -12.86 -2.74
C SER A 574 12.35 -13.99 -1.75
N ILE A 575 11.07 -14.24 -1.46
CA ILE A 575 10.64 -15.31 -0.55
C ILE A 575 11.16 -16.67 -1.03
N LYS A 576 11.82 -17.39 -0.11
CA LYS A 576 12.41 -18.71 -0.39
C LYS A 576 11.34 -19.81 -0.33
N SER A 577 11.56 -20.90 -1.07
CA SER A 577 10.76 -22.13 -0.96
C SER A 577 10.64 -22.56 0.52
N GLY A 578 9.42 -22.97 0.92
CA GLY A 578 9.08 -23.38 2.28
C GLY A 578 8.51 -22.29 3.20
N ASP A 579 8.41 -21.05 2.73
CA ASP A 579 7.75 -19.99 3.49
C ASP A 579 6.22 -20.10 3.39
N LYS A 580 5.55 -20.17 4.55
CA LYS A 580 4.09 -20.29 4.63
C LYS A 580 3.35 -19.08 4.03
N ARG A 581 4.00 -17.92 3.92
CA ARG A 581 3.45 -16.72 3.27
C ARG A 581 3.11 -16.94 1.81
N LEU A 582 3.80 -17.86 1.13
CA LEU A 582 3.50 -18.23 -0.24
C LEU A 582 2.08 -18.82 -0.39
N LEU A 583 1.48 -19.36 0.68
CA LEU A 583 0.13 -19.93 0.66
C LEU A 583 -0.97 -18.85 0.55
N ASP A 584 -0.67 -17.57 0.78
CA ASP A 584 -1.65 -16.49 0.64
C ASP A 584 -2.12 -16.33 -0.83
N CYS A 585 -1.37 -16.87 -1.81
CA CYS A 585 -1.76 -16.87 -3.22
C CYS A 585 -3.08 -17.61 -3.47
N TYR A 586 -3.42 -18.65 -2.70
CA TYR A 586 -4.68 -19.37 -2.84
C TYR A 586 -5.89 -18.49 -2.49
N ALA A 587 -5.77 -17.69 -1.42
CA ALA A 587 -6.80 -16.73 -1.05
C ALA A 587 -6.93 -15.60 -2.09
N ALA A 588 -5.81 -15.19 -2.70
CA ALA A 588 -5.83 -14.26 -3.82
C ALA A 588 -6.57 -14.82 -5.04
N TRP A 589 -6.34 -16.09 -5.41
CA TRP A 589 -7.04 -16.76 -6.51
C TRP A 589 -8.54 -16.93 -6.26
N ASP A 590 -8.93 -17.29 -5.04
CA ASP A 590 -10.35 -17.36 -4.66
C ASP A 590 -11.02 -15.99 -4.80
N ARG A 591 -10.36 -14.92 -4.36
CA ARG A 591 -10.85 -13.56 -4.51
C ARG A 591 -10.97 -13.13 -5.98
N ILE A 592 -10.00 -13.49 -6.82
CA ILE A 592 -10.07 -13.25 -8.28
C ILE A 592 -11.30 -13.96 -8.85
N ARG A 593 -11.48 -15.24 -8.55
CA ARG A 593 -12.60 -16.06 -9.03
C ARG A 593 -13.96 -15.48 -8.62
N GLU A 594 -14.06 -14.92 -7.41
CA GLU A 594 -15.32 -14.40 -6.85
C GLU A 594 -15.69 -13.00 -7.35
N HIS A 595 -14.70 -12.15 -7.66
CA HIS A 595 -14.93 -10.71 -7.89
C HIS A 595 -14.57 -10.21 -9.29
N ALA A 596 -13.84 -11.00 -10.09
CA ALA A 596 -13.48 -10.57 -11.43
C ALA A 596 -14.69 -10.57 -12.37
N ASN A 597 -14.64 -9.73 -13.40
CA ASN A 597 -15.74 -9.51 -14.33
C ASN A 597 -16.08 -10.80 -15.11
N PRO A 598 -17.33 -11.32 -15.04
CA PRO A 598 -17.73 -12.54 -15.73
C PRO A 598 -17.54 -12.52 -17.25
N LEU A 599 -17.43 -11.33 -17.86
CA LEU A 599 -17.17 -11.20 -19.30
C LEU A 599 -15.83 -11.81 -19.73
N PHE A 600 -14.85 -11.91 -18.82
CA PHE A 600 -13.52 -12.48 -19.07
C PHE A 600 -13.30 -13.80 -18.34
N GLU A 601 -14.38 -14.52 -18.00
CA GLU A 601 -14.30 -15.72 -17.16
C GLU A 601 -13.31 -16.76 -17.69
N LYS A 602 -13.29 -17.01 -19.00
CA LYS A 602 -12.36 -17.98 -19.62
C LYS A 602 -10.90 -17.56 -19.51
N GLU A 603 -10.62 -16.28 -19.73
CA GLU A 603 -9.28 -15.71 -19.62
C GLU A 603 -8.80 -15.73 -18.17
N ILE A 604 -9.69 -15.42 -17.22
CA ILE A 604 -9.38 -15.44 -15.77
C ILE A 604 -9.14 -16.86 -15.27
N GLN A 605 -9.97 -17.83 -15.68
CA GLN A 605 -9.74 -19.26 -15.38
C GLN A 605 -8.35 -19.69 -15.85
N PHE A 606 -7.98 -19.34 -17.08
CA PHE A 606 -6.65 -19.62 -17.62
C PHE A 606 -5.55 -18.91 -16.83
N ALA A 607 -5.75 -17.65 -16.47
CA ALA A 607 -4.80 -16.88 -15.67
C ALA A 607 -4.55 -17.58 -14.32
N VAL A 608 -5.61 -17.88 -13.55
CA VAL A 608 -5.48 -18.58 -12.27
C VAL A 608 -4.78 -19.93 -12.44
N TYR A 609 -5.09 -20.69 -13.49
CA TYR A 609 -4.41 -21.95 -13.78
C TYR A 609 -2.93 -21.77 -14.15
N TRP A 610 -2.59 -20.73 -14.92
CA TRP A 610 -1.21 -20.34 -15.20
C TRP A 610 -0.47 -20.07 -13.89
N SER A 611 -1.09 -19.34 -12.95
CA SER A 611 -0.49 -19.05 -11.65
C SER A 611 -0.32 -20.31 -10.81
N LEU A 612 -1.32 -21.19 -10.78
CA LEU A 612 -1.25 -22.49 -10.11
C LEU A 612 -0.06 -23.31 -10.64
N ASN A 613 0.08 -23.40 -11.96
CA ASN A 613 1.20 -24.07 -12.61
C ASN A 613 2.53 -23.40 -12.26
N PHE A 614 2.61 -22.07 -12.31
CA PHE A 614 3.82 -21.33 -11.97
C PHE A 614 4.30 -21.63 -10.55
N PHE A 615 3.41 -21.56 -9.55
CA PHE A 615 3.80 -21.79 -8.16
C PHE A 615 4.18 -23.27 -7.92
N CYS A 616 3.47 -24.20 -8.53
CA CYS A 616 3.79 -25.63 -8.45
C CYS A 616 5.15 -25.97 -9.07
N THR A 617 5.52 -25.32 -10.18
CA THR A 617 6.75 -25.60 -10.92
C THR A 617 7.98 -24.86 -10.39
N ASN A 618 7.81 -23.67 -9.80
CA ASN A 618 8.92 -22.88 -9.25
C ASN A 618 9.17 -23.12 -7.75
N PHE A 619 8.17 -23.58 -6.99
CA PHE A 619 8.28 -23.87 -5.54
C PHE A 619 8.00 -25.35 -5.24
N LEU A 620 8.63 -26.23 -6.03
CA LEU A 620 8.37 -27.67 -6.23
C LEU A 620 8.01 -28.47 -4.97
N ASP A 621 8.58 -28.15 -3.81
CA ASP A 621 8.58 -29.07 -2.68
C ASP A 621 7.37 -28.89 -1.73
N ASP A 622 6.85 -27.67 -1.58
CA ASP A 622 5.86 -27.33 -0.56
C ASP A 622 4.51 -26.89 -1.13
N PHE A 623 4.41 -26.76 -2.46
CA PHE A 623 3.21 -26.25 -3.14
C PHE A 623 2.43 -27.30 -3.90
N THR A 624 3.06 -28.41 -4.28
CA THR A 624 2.46 -29.35 -5.24
C THR A 624 1.18 -29.98 -4.71
N LYS A 625 1.20 -30.48 -3.47
CA LYS A 625 0.00 -31.03 -2.82
C LYS A 625 -1.10 -29.99 -2.66
N GLN A 626 -0.75 -28.83 -2.12
CA GLN A 626 -1.70 -27.73 -1.87
C GLN A 626 -2.30 -27.20 -3.18
N SER A 627 -1.50 -27.18 -4.25
CA SER A 627 -1.93 -26.80 -5.61
C SER A 627 -2.89 -27.84 -6.17
N LYS A 628 -2.60 -29.13 -5.98
CA LYS A 628 -3.51 -30.21 -6.35
C LYS A 628 -4.81 -30.16 -5.56
N ASP A 629 -4.75 -29.97 -4.25
CA ASP A 629 -5.91 -29.83 -3.36
C ASP A 629 -6.74 -28.59 -3.74
N TYR A 630 -6.09 -27.50 -4.16
CA TYR A 630 -6.77 -26.31 -4.69
C TYR A 630 -7.48 -26.60 -6.01
N TYR A 631 -6.81 -27.27 -6.96
CA TYR A 631 -7.41 -27.70 -8.22
C TYR A 631 -8.61 -28.61 -7.98
N ASP A 632 -8.48 -29.63 -7.12
CA ASP A 632 -9.55 -30.59 -6.86
C ASP A 632 -10.80 -29.96 -6.27
N ARG A 633 -10.64 -29.00 -5.33
CA ARG A 633 -11.75 -28.23 -4.76
C ARG A 633 -12.44 -27.34 -5.79
N ASN A 634 -11.71 -26.89 -6.82
CA ASN A 634 -12.19 -25.99 -7.86
C ASN A 634 -12.24 -26.68 -9.24
N ARG A 635 -12.36 -28.00 -9.29
CA ARG A 635 -12.16 -28.78 -10.51
C ARG A 635 -13.09 -28.35 -11.65
N ASP A 636 -14.37 -28.14 -11.33
CA ASP A 636 -15.37 -27.75 -12.31
C ASP A 636 -15.17 -26.31 -12.82
N TYR A 637 -14.43 -25.47 -12.10
CA TYR A 637 -14.09 -24.11 -12.53
C TYR A 637 -13.08 -24.11 -13.69
N PHE A 638 -12.15 -25.06 -13.74
CA PHE A 638 -11.13 -25.13 -14.78
C PHE A 638 -11.54 -25.99 -15.98
N ARG A 639 -12.44 -26.95 -15.78
CA ARG A 639 -12.89 -27.88 -16.83
C ARG A 639 -13.62 -27.16 -17.96
N GLY A 640 -13.39 -27.63 -19.19
CA GLY A 640 -14.01 -27.07 -20.39
C GLY A 640 -13.39 -25.77 -20.90
N ASN A 641 -12.33 -25.27 -20.26
CA ASN A 641 -11.57 -24.14 -20.75
C ASN A 641 -10.60 -24.55 -21.87
N ALA A 642 -10.81 -24.04 -23.09
CA ALA A 642 -10.00 -24.40 -24.25
C ALA A 642 -8.53 -23.99 -24.11
N TYR A 643 -8.23 -22.84 -23.50
CA TYR A 643 -6.85 -22.36 -23.34
C TYR A 643 -6.04 -23.28 -22.42
N ILE A 644 -6.67 -23.78 -21.35
CA ILE A 644 -6.04 -24.73 -20.42
C ILE A 644 -5.79 -26.06 -21.13
N ALA A 645 -6.80 -26.57 -21.85
CA ALA A 645 -6.68 -27.83 -22.59
C ALA A 645 -5.57 -27.77 -23.67
N ASP A 646 -5.42 -26.64 -24.35
CA ASP A 646 -4.36 -26.42 -25.33
C ASP A 646 -2.97 -26.39 -24.66
N ALA A 647 -2.82 -25.66 -23.54
CA ALA A 647 -1.56 -25.57 -22.82
C ALA A 647 -1.09 -26.93 -22.24
N ILE A 648 -2.02 -27.76 -21.75
CA ILE A 648 -1.73 -29.13 -21.31
C ILE A 648 -1.32 -30.01 -22.49
N ARG A 649 -2.04 -29.93 -23.62
CA ARG A 649 -1.73 -30.72 -24.83
C ARG A 649 -0.37 -30.39 -25.42
N GLU A 650 0.06 -29.13 -25.31
CA GLU A 650 1.38 -28.65 -25.72
C GLU A 650 2.46 -28.92 -24.67
N GLU A 651 2.14 -29.61 -23.58
CA GLU A 651 3.04 -29.95 -22.47
C GLU A 651 3.70 -28.74 -21.80
N THR A 652 3.11 -27.56 -21.95
CA THR A 652 3.61 -26.33 -21.32
C THR A 652 3.16 -26.22 -19.87
N PHE A 653 2.01 -26.80 -19.53
CA PHE A 653 1.46 -26.86 -18.17
C PHE A 653 1.30 -28.28 -17.66
N LEU A 654 1.37 -28.44 -16.34
CA LEU A 654 1.01 -29.67 -15.64
C LEU A 654 -0.48 -29.97 -15.78
N ASP A 655 -0.82 -31.22 -16.05
CA ASP A 655 -2.19 -31.71 -16.01
C ASP A 655 -2.60 -32.03 -14.56
N PHE A 656 -3.20 -31.03 -13.89
CA PHE A 656 -3.66 -31.20 -12.50
C PHE A 656 -4.81 -32.21 -12.33
N GLU A 657 -5.56 -32.56 -13.39
CA GLU A 657 -6.60 -33.61 -13.31
C GLU A 657 -5.97 -34.99 -13.15
N HIS A 658 -4.81 -35.19 -13.79
CA HIS A 658 -4.10 -36.47 -13.87
C HIS A 658 -2.73 -36.46 -13.18
N LEU A 659 -2.52 -35.57 -12.21
CA LEU A 659 -1.23 -35.37 -11.54
C LEU A 659 -0.85 -36.45 -10.51
N ASP A 660 -1.85 -37.13 -9.94
CA ASP A 660 -1.66 -38.15 -8.90
C ASP A 660 -1.29 -39.51 -9.53
N THR A 661 0.02 -39.75 -9.68
CA THR A 661 0.54 -40.84 -10.53
C THR A 661 1.41 -41.85 -9.80
N ILE A 662 2.01 -41.52 -8.65
CA ILE A 662 2.85 -42.45 -7.86
C ILE A 662 2.00 -43.13 -6.75
N PRO A 663 1.86 -44.46 -6.78
CA PRO A 663 1.18 -45.22 -5.73
C PRO A 663 1.77 -45.03 -4.33
N LYS A 664 0.93 -45.11 -3.30
CA LYS A 664 1.35 -45.08 -1.89
C LYS A 664 1.90 -46.43 -1.43
N ILE A 665 3.00 -46.85 -2.05
CA ILE A 665 3.70 -48.09 -1.75
C ILE A 665 5.16 -47.76 -1.49
N ILE A 666 5.71 -48.21 -0.36
CA ILE A 666 7.14 -48.18 -0.06
C ILE A 666 7.72 -49.56 -0.37
N HIS A 667 8.67 -49.61 -1.28
CA HIS A 667 9.43 -50.81 -1.62
C HIS A 667 10.81 -50.77 -0.98
N TYR A 668 11.28 -51.90 -0.46
CA TYR A 668 12.68 -52.08 -0.06
C TYR A 668 13.14 -53.52 -0.30
N CYS A 669 14.44 -53.73 -0.46
CA CYS A 669 15.03 -55.05 -0.69
C CYS A 669 15.74 -55.57 0.56
N TRP A 670 15.58 -56.86 0.87
CA TRP A 670 16.26 -57.54 1.97
C TRP A 670 16.66 -58.98 1.59
N PHE A 671 17.78 -59.10 0.87
CA PHE A 671 18.33 -60.39 0.43
C PHE A 671 19.42 -60.90 1.38
N GLY A 672 19.57 -62.22 1.45
CA GLY A 672 20.58 -62.91 2.27
C GLY A 672 20.10 -63.34 3.65
N ASN A 673 18.83 -63.05 4.01
CA ASN A 673 18.20 -63.45 5.29
C ASN A 673 18.99 -63.04 6.55
N GLY A 674 19.73 -61.93 6.52
CA GLY A 674 20.41 -61.39 7.70
C GLY A 674 19.43 -60.80 8.74
N GLU A 675 19.89 -60.64 9.98
CA GLU A 675 19.16 -59.85 10.98
C GLU A 675 19.24 -58.35 10.64
N LYS A 676 18.11 -57.65 10.74
CA LYS A 676 18.05 -56.19 10.51
C LYS A 676 18.69 -55.46 11.69
N SER A 677 19.58 -54.49 11.42
CA SER A 677 20.28 -53.71 12.44
C SER A 677 19.34 -52.74 13.18
N GLU A 678 19.78 -52.21 14.33
CA GLU A 678 19.03 -51.17 15.06
C GLU A 678 18.78 -49.92 14.20
N LEU A 679 19.73 -49.57 13.32
CA LEU A 679 19.60 -48.45 12.39
C LEU A 679 18.52 -48.71 11.34
N ILE A 680 18.49 -49.92 10.76
CA ILE A 680 17.43 -50.31 9.81
C ILE A 680 16.06 -50.26 10.48
N GLN A 681 15.94 -50.77 11.70
CA GLN A 681 14.68 -50.71 12.44
C GLN A 681 14.25 -49.26 12.71
N LYS A 682 15.18 -48.38 13.09
CA LYS A 682 14.94 -46.94 13.24
C LYS A 682 14.42 -46.31 11.95
N CYS A 683 15.06 -46.62 10.82
CA CYS A 683 14.63 -46.14 9.50
C CYS A 683 13.22 -46.63 9.16
N MET A 684 12.94 -47.92 9.32
CA MET A 684 11.60 -48.49 9.07
C MET A 684 10.52 -47.91 10.00
N ASP A 685 10.84 -47.63 11.26
CA ASP A 685 9.91 -46.99 12.20
C ASP A 685 9.62 -45.54 11.79
N SER A 686 10.60 -44.84 11.23
CA SER A 686 10.40 -43.53 10.62
C SER A 686 9.44 -43.59 9.43
N TRP A 687 9.49 -44.66 8.62
CA TRP A 687 8.57 -44.85 7.49
C TRP A 687 7.13 -44.97 7.96
N LYS A 688 6.88 -45.80 8.97
CA LYS A 688 5.53 -45.95 9.56
C LYS A 688 5.03 -44.65 10.20
N LYS A 689 5.94 -43.85 10.76
CA LYS A 689 5.61 -42.57 11.40
C LYS A 689 5.21 -41.50 10.39
N TYR A 690 5.95 -41.39 9.30
CA TYR A 690 5.81 -40.29 8.33
C TYR A 690 5.03 -40.68 7.05
N ALA A 691 4.82 -41.97 6.81
CA ALA A 691 4.03 -42.51 5.71
C ALA A 691 3.04 -43.58 6.23
N PRO A 692 2.14 -43.23 7.19
CA PRO A 692 1.32 -44.20 7.90
C PRO A 692 0.26 -44.90 7.03
N ASP A 693 -0.09 -44.30 5.89
CA ASP A 693 -1.06 -44.80 4.92
C ASP A 693 -0.42 -45.49 3.70
N PHE A 694 0.91 -45.68 3.71
CA PHE A 694 1.62 -46.40 2.66
C PHE A 694 1.67 -47.89 2.96
N GLU A 695 1.49 -48.70 1.92
CA GLU A 695 1.79 -50.13 1.97
C GLU A 695 3.31 -50.33 1.94
N ILE A 696 3.88 -51.07 2.90
CA ILE A 696 5.31 -51.38 2.92
C ILE A 696 5.52 -52.79 2.36
N MET A 697 6.22 -52.91 1.24
CA MET A 697 6.52 -54.17 0.56
C MET A 697 8.02 -54.50 0.65
N GLU A 698 8.32 -55.63 1.31
CA GLU A 698 9.68 -56.21 1.34
C GLU A 698 9.89 -57.12 0.12
N TRP A 699 11.01 -56.96 -0.57
CA TRP A 699 11.46 -57.82 -1.66
C TRP A 699 12.65 -58.67 -1.22
N ASN A 700 12.51 -60.00 -1.27
CA ASN A 700 13.49 -60.97 -0.80
C ASN A 700 13.39 -62.28 -1.60
N GLU A 701 14.12 -63.33 -1.21
CA GLU A 701 14.13 -64.62 -1.92
C GLU A 701 12.75 -65.31 -2.01
N SER A 702 11.81 -64.99 -1.13
CA SER A 702 10.47 -65.61 -1.14
C SER A 702 9.55 -65.06 -2.23
N ASN A 703 9.82 -63.85 -2.74
CA ASN A 703 8.98 -63.17 -3.73
C ASN A 703 9.75 -62.64 -4.96
N CYS A 704 11.07 -62.78 -4.99
CA CYS A 704 11.93 -62.46 -6.12
C CYS A 704 12.55 -63.71 -6.74
N ASN A 705 12.43 -63.86 -8.06
CA ASN A 705 13.15 -64.91 -8.79
C ASN A 705 14.62 -64.50 -9.03
N ILE A 706 15.53 -65.03 -8.22
CA ILE A 706 16.97 -64.74 -8.33
C ILE A 706 17.57 -65.16 -9.69
N HIS A 707 16.95 -66.12 -10.39
CA HIS A 707 17.38 -66.55 -11.73
C HIS A 707 16.73 -65.74 -12.86
N THR A 708 16.24 -64.53 -12.57
CA THR A 708 15.50 -63.69 -13.54
C THR A 708 16.36 -63.21 -14.71
N ASN A 709 17.64 -62.96 -14.50
CA ASN A 709 18.62 -62.61 -15.51
C ASN A 709 20.02 -62.94 -15.00
N ARG A 710 20.99 -62.91 -15.91
CA ARG A 710 22.37 -63.31 -15.63
C ARG A 710 23.06 -62.42 -14.61
N TYR A 711 22.87 -61.10 -14.69
CA TYR A 711 23.43 -60.14 -13.74
C TYR A 711 23.01 -60.42 -12.29
N VAL A 712 21.71 -60.64 -12.06
CA VAL A 712 21.14 -60.91 -10.73
C VAL A 712 21.64 -62.22 -10.16
N GLU A 713 21.65 -63.27 -10.98
CA GLU A 713 22.11 -64.60 -10.59
C GLU A 713 23.59 -64.55 -10.16
N GLU A 714 24.45 -63.97 -10.99
CA GLU A 714 25.88 -63.83 -10.73
C GLU A 714 26.17 -62.94 -9.49
N ALA A 715 25.41 -61.87 -9.28
CA ALA A 715 25.53 -61.01 -8.09
C ALA A 715 25.11 -61.75 -6.81
N TYR A 716 24.03 -62.53 -6.88
CA TYR A 716 23.53 -63.29 -5.74
C TYR A 716 24.49 -64.41 -5.34
N GLU A 717 25.04 -65.17 -6.31
CA GLU A 717 26.04 -66.21 -6.06
C GLU A 717 27.30 -65.67 -5.37
N LYS A 718 27.72 -64.45 -5.75
CA LYS A 718 28.85 -63.74 -5.12
C LYS A 718 28.48 -63.06 -3.79
N LYS A 719 27.24 -63.24 -3.29
CA LYS A 719 26.69 -62.62 -2.08
C LYS A 719 26.75 -61.08 -2.08
N GLN A 720 26.70 -60.49 -3.27
CA GLN A 720 26.73 -59.05 -3.49
C GLN A 720 25.29 -58.51 -3.53
N TYR A 721 24.59 -58.64 -2.41
CA TYR A 721 23.14 -58.40 -2.32
C TYR A 721 22.72 -56.96 -2.67
N ALA A 722 23.57 -55.95 -2.46
CA ALA A 722 23.30 -54.57 -2.87
C ALA A 722 23.08 -54.45 -4.39
N PHE A 723 23.84 -55.21 -5.19
CA PHE A 723 23.70 -55.24 -6.64
C PHE A 723 22.50 -56.07 -7.10
N VAL A 724 22.05 -57.06 -6.31
CA VAL A 724 20.76 -57.73 -6.52
C VAL A 724 19.61 -56.74 -6.33
N SER A 725 19.68 -55.90 -5.30
CA SER A 725 18.71 -54.83 -5.05
C SER A 725 18.64 -53.80 -6.18
N ASP A 726 19.72 -53.52 -6.90
CA ASP A 726 19.73 -52.60 -8.05
C ASP A 726 18.73 -52.99 -9.15
N TYR A 727 18.58 -54.29 -9.43
CA TYR A 727 17.59 -54.76 -10.38
C TYR A 727 16.18 -54.78 -9.79
N PHE A 728 16.02 -55.37 -8.61
CA PHE A 728 14.68 -55.57 -8.02
C PHE A 728 14.02 -54.27 -7.58
N ARG A 729 14.78 -53.23 -7.20
CA ARG A 729 14.22 -51.90 -6.93
C ARG A 729 13.54 -51.30 -8.16
N LEU A 730 14.17 -51.44 -9.33
CA LEU A 730 13.62 -50.94 -10.59
C LEU A 730 12.45 -51.79 -11.07
N LYS A 731 12.52 -53.10 -10.88
CA LYS A 731 11.41 -54.01 -11.19
C LYS A 731 10.18 -53.71 -10.34
N ALA A 732 10.35 -53.52 -9.03
CA ALA A 732 9.27 -53.16 -8.11
C ALA A 732 8.55 -51.88 -8.57
N LEU A 733 9.33 -50.82 -8.81
CA LEU A 733 8.80 -49.54 -9.27
C LEU A 733 8.13 -49.63 -10.65
N TYR A 734 8.69 -50.41 -11.58
CA TYR A 734 8.08 -50.56 -12.91
C TYR A 734 6.74 -51.30 -12.85
N ASP A 735 6.67 -52.40 -12.12
CA ASP A 735 5.49 -53.28 -12.07
C ASP A 735 4.36 -52.72 -11.21
N HIS A 736 4.73 -52.06 -10.10
CA HIS A 736 3.78 -51.62 -9.08
C HIS A 736 3.61 -50.10 -9.05
N GLY A 737 4.63 -49.34 -9.47
CA GLY A 737 4.77 -47.93 -9.08
C GLY A 737 5.04 -47.80 -7.58
N GLY A 738 5.42 -46.62 -7.13
CA GLY A 738 5.59 -46.32 -5.70
C GLY A 738 6.87 -45.57 -5.41
N VAL A 739 7.33 -45.67 -4.17
CA VAL A 739 8.60 -45.11 -3.69
C VAL A 739 9.48 -46.27 -3.25
N TYR A 740 10.67 -46.37 -3.81
CA TYR A 740 11.70 -47.28 -3.31
C TYR A 740 12.58 -46.56 -2.30
N MET A 741 12.93 -47.24 -1.21
CA MET A 741 13.91 -46.77 -0.22
C MET A 741 14.89 -47.88 0.16
N ASP A 742 16.17 -47.55 0.16
CA ASP A 742 17.19 -48.39 0.80
C ASP A 742 16.95 -48.44 2.33
N THR A 743 17.41 -49.53 2.96
CA THR A 743 17.05 -49.83 4.37
C THR A 743 17.65 -48.86 5.40
N ASP A 744 18.64 -48.05 5.01
CA ASP A 744 19.30 -47.03 5.81
C ASP A 744 18.87 -45.60 5.45
N MET A 745 17.69 -45.46 4.83
CA MET A 745 17.02 -44.18 4.56
C MET A 745 16.03 -43.84 5.68
N GLU A 746 16.25 -42.75 6.41
CA GLU A 746 15.36 -42.28 7.47
C GLU A 746 14.45 -41.15 6.98
N LEU A 747 13.14 -41.24 7.22
CA LEU A 747 12.21 -40.15 6.97
C LEU A 747 12.14 -39.20 8.17
N HIS A 748 12.10 -37.91 7.87
CA HIS A 748 11.92 -36.82 8.84
C HIS A 748 10.62 -36.05 8.62
N GLN A 749 10.00 -36.20 7.43
CA GLN A 749 8.76 -35.54 7.03
C GLN A 749 7.89 -36.46 6.15
N PRO A 750 6.59 -36.17 6.02
CA PRO A 750 5.68 -36.96 5.18
C PRO A 750 6.02 -36.92 3.67
N LEU A 751 5.73 -38.01 2.95
CA LEU A 751 6.09 -38.20 1.54
C LEU A 751 5.02 -37.74 0.53
N GLU A 752 3.82 -37.37 0.97
CA GLU A 752 2.67 -37.21 0.07
C GLU A 752 2.88 -36.11 -0.97
N SER A 753 3.58 -35.02 -0.64
CA SER A 753 3.86 -33.92 -1.57
C SER A 753 4.74 -34.33 -2.75
N PHE A 754 5.41 -35.48 -2.68
CA PHE A 754 6.34 -35.99 -3.69
C PHE A 754 5.71 -36.98 -4.66
N LEU A 755 4.45 -37.38 -4.43
CA LEU A 755 3.73 -38.36 -5.25
C LEU A 755 3.14 -37.78 -6.55
N TYR A 756 3.12 -36.44 -6.67
CA TYR A 756 2.52 -35.69 -7.77
C TYR A 756 3.50 -35.47 -8.95
N ALA A 757 4.28 -36.50 -9.28
CA ALA A 757 5.29 -36.50 -10.33
C ALA A 757 5.25 -37.83 -11.08
N LYS A 758 5.57 -37.88 -12.38
CA LYS A 758 5.67 -39.19 -13.07
C LYS A 758 6.80 -40.04 -12.48
N SER A 759 7.87 -39.38 -12.08
CA SER A 759 8.94 -39.97 -11.28
C SER A 759 9.72 -38.89 -10.55
N PHE A 760 10.34 -39.24 -9.44
CA PHE A 760 11.29 -38.37 -8.76
C PHE A 760 12.57 -39.08 -8.35
N PHE A 761 13.64 -38.28 -8.26
CA PHE A 761 14.99 -38.70 -7.90
C PHE A 761 15.64 -37.68 -6.98
N ALA A 762 16.82 -37.98 -6.44
CA ALA A 762 17.56 -37.08 -5.56
C ALA A 762 19.05 -37.03 -5.89
N PHE A 763 19.63 -35.84 -5.82
CA PHE A 763 21.07 -35.64 -5.90
C PHE A 763 21.74 -36.17 -4.64
N GLU A 764 22.71 -37.06 -4.80
CA GLU A 764 23.63 -37.45 -3.74
C GLU A 764 24.72 -36.40 -3.56
N THR A 765 25.30 -36.02 -4.69
CA THR A 765 26.23 -34.89 -4.83
C THR A 765 25.78 -34.07 -6.02
N PRO A 766 26.32 -32.86 -6.24
CA PRO A 766 25.96 -32.06 -7.42
C PRO A 766 26.16 -32.74 -8.78
N LEU A 767 26.96 -33.80 -8.83
CA LEU A 767 27.30 -34.54 -10.04
C LEU A 767 26.53 -35.86 -10.20
N PHE A 768 25.90 -36.38 -9.15
CA PHE A 768 25.34 -37.73 -9.15
C PHE A 768 23.95 -37.78 -8.51
N ILE A 769 23.06 -38.52 -9.16
CA ILE A 769 21.76 -38.93 -8.65
C ILE A 769 21.92 -40.30 -7.98
N HIS A 770 21.54 -40.45 -6.71
CA HIS A 770 21.54 -41.77 -6.06
C HIS A 770 20.23 -42.52 -6.29
N ALA A 771 20.26 -43.83 -6.01
CA ALA A 771 19.09 -44.70 -6.04
C ALA A 771 18.62 -45.13 -4.63
N GLY A 772 19.10 -44.45 -3.60
CA GLY A 772 18.70 -44.71 -2.20
C GLY A 772 17.24 -44.36 -1.94
N ILE A 773 16.74 -43.30 -2.58
CA ILE A 773 15.31 -43.00 -2.67
C ILE A 773 14.97 -42.60 -4.09
N LEU A 774 13.93 -43.22 -4.66
CA LEU A 774 13.34 -42.80 -5.93
C LEU A 774 11.87 -43.19 -5.97
N GLY A 775 11.05 -42.43 -6.67
CA GLY A 775 9.64 -42.73 -6.87
C GLY A 775 9.25 -42.72 -8.33
N ALA A 776 8.27 -43.52 -8.71
CA ALA A 776 7.78 -43.59 -10.09
C ALA A 776 6.34 -44.07 -10.17
N GLU A 777 5.63 -43.59 -11.18
CA GLU A 777 4.36 -44.17 -11.60
C GLU A 777 4.55 -45.59 -12.14
N LYS A 778 3.48 -46.38 -12.08
CA LYS A 778 3.49 -47.72 -12.66
C LYS A 778 3.75 -47.65 -14.17
N ASN A 779 4.57 -48.56 -14.68
CA ASN A 779 5.04 -48.60 -16.08
C ASN A 779 5.83 -47.36 -16.53
N CYS A 780 6.46 -46.61 -15.60
CA CYS A 780 7.30 -45.47 -15.96
C CYS A 780 8.38 -45.86 -16.99
N GLY A 781 8.41 -45.16 -18.12
CA GLY A 781 9.30 -45.49 -19.25
C GLY A 781 10.78 -45.41 -18.90
N LEU A 782 11.19 -44.42 -18.08
CA LEU A 782 12.57 -44.27 -17.62
C LEU A 782 13.01 -45.43 -16.72
N ILE A 783 12.16 -45.82 -15.77
CA ILE A 783 12.44 -46.98 -14.90
C ILE A 783 12.52 -48.26 -15.74
N GLY A 784 11.64 -48.41 -16.74
CA GLY A 784 11.67 -49.54 -17.66
C GLY A 784 12.93 -49.62 -18.52
N GLU A 785 13.46 -48.49 -19.00
CA GLU A 785 14.73 -48.42 -19.72
C GLU A 785 15.92 -48.74 -18.80
N LEU A 786 15.95 -48.17 -17.59
CA LEU A 786 17.01 -48.45 -16.62
C LEU A 786 17.01 -49.93 -16.20
N ARG A 787 15.83 -50.52 -15.97
CA ARG A 787 15.67 -51.94 -15.65
C ARG A 787 16.20 -52.85 -16.76
N ARG A 788 15.88 -52.55 -18.02
CA ARG A 788 16.36 -53.31 -19.20
C ARG A 788 17.88 -53.28 -19.32
N SER A 789 18.54 -52.18 -18.93
CA SER A 789 20.01 -52.08 -18.95
C SER A 789 20.72 -53.14 -18.09
N TYR A 790 20.04 -53.73 -17.10
CA TYR A 790 20.56 -54.84 -16.29
C TYR A 790 20.20 -56.21 -16.85
N GLU A 791 19.12 -56.32 -17.63
CA GLU A 791 18.74 -57.59 -18.29
C GLU A 791 19.72 -57.97 -19.40
N GLU A 792 20.33 -56.95 -20.03
CA GLU A 792 21.29 -57.10 -21.13
C GLU A 792 22.75 -57.25 -20.66
N ASP A 793 23.00 -57.18 -19.35
CA ASP A 793 24.34 -57.09 -18.77
C ASP A 793 24.74 -58.34 -17.94
N THR A 794 26.02 -58.41 -17.55
CA THR A 794 26.61 -59.47 -16.74
C THR A 794 27.35 -58.89 -15.54
N PHE A 795 27.40 -59.62 -14.42
CA PHE A 795 28.06 -59.15 -13.19
C PHE A 795 29.50 -59.67 -13.10
N ASP A 796 30.44 -58.91 -13.65
CA ASP A 796 31.89 -59.15 -13.52
C ASP A 796 32.58 -58.05 -12.68
N LEU A 797 33.31 -58.46 -11.64
CA LEU A 797 34.08 -57.57 -10.77
C LEU A 797 35.56 -57.48 -11.18
N THR A 798 36.01 -58.31 -12.14
CA THR A 798 37.41 -58.42 -12.57
C THR A 798 37.76 -57.42 -13.69
N GLU A 799 36.79 -57.03 -14.52
CA GLU A 799 36.86 -55.89 -15.44
C GLU A 799 36.34 -54.60 -14.80
N CYS A 800 36.81 -54.27 -13.59
CA CYS A 800 36.39 -53.05 -12.90
C CYS A 800 37.44 -51.92 -12.97
N PRO A 801 37.79 -51.37 -14.16
CA PRO A 801 38.55 -50.14 -14.24
C PRO A 801 37.59 -48.94 -14.18
N GLY A 802 37.14 -48.58 -12.97
CA GLY A 802 36.47 -47.30 -12.72
C GLY A 802 34.95 -47.29 -12.91
N GLU A 803 34.24 -47.05 -11.80
CA GLU A 803 33.00 -46.28 -11.56
C GLU A 803 31.78 -46.34 -12.53
N ASP A 804 31.84 -46.84 -13.76
CA ASP A 804 30.78 -46.72 -14.80
C ASP A 804 29.60 -47.70 -14.68
N PHE A 805 29.60 -48.62 -13.71
CA PHE A 805 28.60 -49.69 -13.61
C PHE A 805 27.58 -49.56 -12.46
N THR A 806 27.75 -48.62 -11.53
CA THR A 806 26.85 -48.49 -10.37
C THR A 806 25.50 -47.87 -10.74
N ILE A 807 24.44 -48.20 -9.99
CA ILE A 807 23.12 -47.63 -10.23
C ILE A 807 23.08 -46.08 -10.23
N PRO A 808 23.83 -45.35 -9.37
CA PRO A 808 23.85 -43.88 -9.43
C PRO A 808 24.38 -43.36 -10.77
N ARG A 809 25.42 -43.98 -11.34
CA ARG A 809 25.99 -43.57 -12.64
C ARG A 809 25.04 -43.88 -13.80
N ARG A 810 24.47 -45.08 -13.85
CA ARG A 810 23.49 -45.46 -14.88
C ARG A 810 22.28 -44.54 -14.87
N LEU A 811 21.74 -44.29 -13.68
CA LEU A 811 20.60 -43.41 -13.48
C LEU A 811 20.92 -41.97 -13.93
N THR A 812 22.06 -41.43 -13.50
CA THR A 812 22.52 -40.09 -13.86
C THR A 812 22.69 -39.95 -15.38
N GLN A 813 23.37 -40.90 -16.03
CA GLN A 813 23.57 -40.89 -17.48
C GLN A 813 22.26 -41.01 -18.26
N LEU A 814 21.34 -41.87 -17.79
CA LEU A 814 20.03 -42.02 -18.43
C LEU A 814 19.22 -40.73 -18.34
N LEU A 815 19.21 -40.08 -17.18
CA LEU A 815 18.52 -38.79 -17.00
C LEU A 815 19.13 -37.72 -17.90
N ILE A 816 20.44 -37.56 -17.96
CA ILE A 816 21.11 -36.61 -18.89
C ILE A 816 20.72 -36.89 -20.35
N LYS A 817 20.60 -38.15 -20.74
CA LYS A 817 20.31 -38.54 -22.13
C LYS A 817 18.83 -38.33 -22.51
N ARG A 818 17.92 -38.46 -21.54
CA ARG A 818 16.46 -38.50 -21.79
C ARG A 818 15.73 -37.24 -21.34
N THR A 819 16.40 -36.37 -20.61
CA THR A 819 15.80 -35.18 -20.01
C THR A 819 16.76 -33.99 -20.13
N ASN A 820 16.30 -32.83 -19.70
CA ASN A 820 17.06 -31.59 -19.61
C ASN A 820 17.81 -31.42 -18.26
N LEU A 821 18.23 -32.52 -17.61
CA LEU A 821 18.92 -32.49 -16.32
C LEU A 821 20.23 -31.68 -16.36
N GLN A 822 20.38 -30.74 -15.44
CA GLN A 822 21.61 -30.00 -15.17
C GLN A 822 22.32 -30.54 -13.94
N LEU A 823 23.61 -30.86 -14.02
CA LEU A 823 24.38 -31.34 -12.88
C LEU A 823 24.87 -30.17 -12.02
N ASN A 824 24.02 -29.74 -11.06
CA ASN A 824 24.31 -28.61 -10.19
C ASN A 824 23.90 -28.83 -8.73
N GLY A 825 23.36 -30.01 -8.38
CA GLY A 825 22.92 -30.33 -7.02
C GLY A 825 21.66 -29.60 -6.53
N LYS A 826 21.04 -28.77 -7.35
CA LYS A 826 19.84 -27.99 -7.03
C LYS A 826 18.59 -28.74 -7.48
N SER A 827 17.48 -28.57 -6.75
CA SER A 827 16.21 -29.17 -7.12
C SER A 827 15.76 -28.68 -8.51
N GLN A 828 15.24 -29.58 -9.34
CA GLN A 828 14.90 -29.34 -10.75
C GLN A 828 13.58 -30.02 -11.13
N LEU A 829 12.81 -29.34 -11.99
CA LEU A 829 11.71 -29.92 -12.74
C LEU A 829 12.18 -30.16 -14.17
N LEU A 830 12.13 -31.42 -14.59
CA LEU A 830 12.52 -31.87 -15.91
C LEU A 830 11.30 -32.08 -16.80
N GLU A 831 11.52 -32.14 -18.11
CA GLU A 831 10.50 -32.44 -19.10
C GLU A 831 9.67 -33.69 -18.74
N GLY A 832 8.35 -33.62 -18.95
CA GLY A 832 7.45 -34.73 -18.64
C GLY A 832 7.08 -34.90 -17.15
N ASN A 833 7.18 -33.85 -16.33
CA ASN A 833 6.87 -33.87 -14.88
C ASN A 833 7.75 -34.87 -14.09
N ILE A 834 9.05 -34.86 -14.39
CA ILE A 834 10.06 -35.61 -13.64
C ILE A 834 10.75 -34.65 -12.69
N ARG A 835 10.93 -35.04 -11.42
CA ARG A 835 11.51 -34.17 -10.40
C ARG A 835 12.84 -34.70 -9.90
N VAL A 836 13.80 -33.80 -9.69
CA VAL A 836 15.07 -34.15 -9.05
C VAL A 836 15.25 -33.22 -7.85
N PHE A 837 15.42 -33.78 -6.66
CA PHE A 837 15.55 -33.00 -5.43
C PHE A 837 17.01 -32.82 -5.02
N SER A 838 17.31 -31.67 -4.42
CA SER A 838 18.64 -31.40 -3.86
C SER A 838 19.01 -32.35 -2.71
N ALA A 839 20.31 -32.51 -2.46
CA ALA A 839 20.81 -33.38 -1.40
C ALA A 839 20.28 -33.01 0.00
N ASN A 840 20.17 -31.70 0.33
CA ASN A 840 19.60 -31.23 1.60
C ASN A 840 18.09 -31.56 1.75
N ARG A 841 17.40 -31.96 0.68
CA ARG A 841 15.98 -32.34 0.74
C ARG A 841 15.78 -33.83 0.93
N MET A 842 16.54 -34.67 0.25
CA MET A 842 16.26 -36.13 0.17
C MET A 842 17.47 -37.04 0.43
N THR A 843 18.61 -36.49 0.85
CA THR A 843 19.84 -37.26 1.01
C THR A 843 20.58 -36.97 2.31
N VAL A 844 20.71 -35.71 2.72
CA VAL A 844 21.50 -35.31 3.90
C VAL A 844 20.74 -34.32 4.76
N ASN A 845 20.75 -34.55 6.06
CA ASN A 845 20.08 -33.70 7.04
C ASN A 845 21.00 -32.58 7.54
N MET A 846 20.73 -31.35 7.09
CA MET A 846 21.46 -30.16 7.53
C MET A 846 20.95 -29.59 8.86
N HIS A 847 19.93 -30.22 9.45
CA HIS A 847 19.22 -29.76 10.65
C HIS A 847 18.61 -28.35 10.53
N ASP A 848 18.27 -27.94 9.31
CA ASP A 848 17.58 -26.69 8.99
C ASP A 848 16.05 -26.86 8.92
N GLY A 849 15.55 -28.06 9.19
CA GLY A 849 14.14 -28.43 9.13
C GLY A 849 13.63 -28.72 7.72
N ARG A 850 14.49 -28.75 6.70
CA ARG A 850 14.09 -29.00 5.29
C ARG A 850 14.24 -30.45 4.87
N CYS A 851 15.15 -31.20 5.48
CA CYS A 851 15.37 -32.61 5.14
C CYS A 851 14.08 -33.44 5.30
N VAL A 852 13.69 -34.14 4.25
CA VAL A 852 12.56 -35.08 4.20
C VAL A 852 13.06 -36.50 4.40
N CYS A 853 14.18 -36.85 3.75
CA CYS A 853 14.80 -38.15 3.86
C CYS A 853 16.33 -38.01 4.03
N GLU A 854 16.91 -38.80 4.92
CA GLU A 854 18.34 -38.80 5.25
C GLU A 854 18.92 -40.20 4.97
N HIS A 855 20.01 -40.24 4.21
CA HIS A 855 20.77 -41.45 3.94
C HIS A 855 21.87 -41.59 4.99
N HIS A 856 21.87 -42.70 5.75
CA HIS A 856 22.86 -42.93 6.81
C HIS A 856 24.18 -43.55 6.33
N TYR A 857 24.24 -43.97 5.06
CA TYR A 857 25.43 -44.58 4.44
C TYR A 857 26.03 -45.70 5.31
N GLU A 858 25.19 -46.63 5.79
CA GLU A 858 25.62 -47.73 6.68
C GLU A 858 26.73 -48.57 6.01
N GLY A 859 26.74 -48.61 4.67
CA GLY A 859 27.86 -49.07 3.87
C GLY A 859 28.23 -50.52 4.17
N SER A 860 27.24 -51.38 4.39
CA SER A 860 27.41 -52.78 4.80
C SER A 860 28.30 -53.60 3.84
N TRP A 861 28.45 -53.17 2.58
CA TRP A 861 29.32 -53.75 1.56
C TRP A 861 30.75 -53.22 1.52
N LEU A 862 31.06 -52.08 2.18
CA LEU A 862 32.38 -51.43 2.17
C LEU A 862 33.34 -51.96 3.24
N ARG A 863 32.85 -52.79 4.17
CA ARG A 863 33.69 -53.38 5.22
C ARG A 863 34.57 -54.49 4.64
N LYS A 864 35.72 -54.11 4.09
CA LYS A 864 36.88 -55.01 3.99
C LYS A 864 37.56 -55.08 5.35
N ASP A 865 38.01 -56.29 5.70
CA ASP A 865 38.69 -56.60 6.96
C ASP A 865 39.71 -55.50 7.37
N ASN A 866 39.50 -54.94 8.56
CA ASN A 866 40.43 -54.11 9.35
C ASN A 866 40.68 -52.62 8.98
N GLY A 867 39.72 -51.91 8.40
CA GLY A 867 39.74 -50.43 8.33
C GLY A 867 38.43 -49.77 8.79
N PRO A 868 38.44 -48.54 9.36
CA PRO A 868 37.21 -47.77 9.53
C PRO A 868 36.59 -47.52 8.15
N ALA A 869 35.28 -47.70 8.03
CA ALA A 869 34.57 -47.40 6.79
C ALA A 869 34.77 -45.92 6.40
N PRO A 870 34.84 -45.57 5.11
CA PRO A 870 34.84 -44.18 4.68
C PRO A 870 33.59 -43.49 5.21
N ASP A 871 33.76 -42.30 5.81
CA ASP A 871 32.64 -41.45 6.21
C ASP A 871 32.07 -40.80 4.95
N TYR A 872 31.21 -41.52 4.24
CA TYR A 872 30.64 -41.06 2.97
C TYR A 872 29.74 -39.83 3.17
N THR A 873 29.10 -39.72 4.33
CA THR A 873 28.37 -38.53 4.76
C THR A 873 29.27 -37.29 4.74
N TYR A 874 30.51 -37.40 5.22
CA TYR A 874 31.48 -36.32 5.15
C TYR A 874 31.81 -35.90 3.72
N GLU A 875 32.03 -36.85 2.79
CA GLU A 875 32.32 -36.51 1.39
C GLU A 875 31.13 -35.83 0.70
N VAL A 876 29.90 -36.29 0.96
CA VAL A 876 28.69 -35.65 0.43
C VAL A 876 28.54 -34.22 0.95
N LEU A 877 28.71 -34.02 2.26
CA LEU A 877 28.68 -32.68 2.88
C LEU A 877 29.76 -31.77 2.29
N LYS A 878 30.97 -32.29 2.12
CA LYS A 878 32.09 -31.58 1.51
C LYS A 878 31.74 -31.15 0.08
N HIS A 879 31.22 -32.04 -0.76
CA HIS A 879 30.77 -31.68 -2.11
C HIS A 879 29.67 -30.62 -2.11
N TYR A 880 28.66 -30.78 -1.24
CA TYR A 880 27.56 -29.82 -1.11
C TYR A 880 28.05 -28.41 -0.77
N PHE A 881 28.97 -28.27 0.20
CA PHE A 881 29.49 -26.95 0.61
C PHE A 881 30.54 -26.36 -0.33
N THR A 882 31.27 -27.20 -1.07
CA THR A 882 32.37 -26.73 -1.94
C THR A 882 31.94 -26.49 -3.39
N TRP A 883 30.77 -26.97 -3.81
CA TRP A 883 30.34 -26.89 -5.20
C TRP A 883 30.20 -25.45 -5.72
N ASP A 884 29.40 -24.62 -5.05
CA ASP A 884 29.20 -23.22 -5.46
C ASP A 884 30.51 -22.41 -5.38
N LEU A 885 31.45 -22.80 -4.48
CA LEU A 885 32.78 -22.20 -4.40
C LEU A 885 33.66 -22.53 -5.61
N LEU A 886 33.45 -23.68 -6.24
CA LEU A 886 34.28 -24.20 -7.31
C LEU A 886 33.67 -24.01 -8.71
N HIS A 887 32.34 -23.84 -8.83
CA HIS A 887 31.61 -23.89 -10.10
C HIS A 887 30.51 -22.82 -10.27
N GLY A 888 30.44 -21.78 -9.42
CA GLY A 888 29.38 -20.77 -9.51
C GLY A 888 29.44 -19.91 -10.78
N ASP A 889 28.29 -19.78 -11.46
CA ASP A 889 28.02 -18.92 -12.65
C ASP A 889 28.07 -17.40 -12.39
N ASN A 890 28.76 -16.95 -11.35
CA ASN A 890 29.01 -15.53 -11.20
C ASN A 890 30.30 -15.18 -11.93
N ASP A 891 30.12 -14.26 -12.88
CA ASP A 891 30.96 -13.09 -13.09
C ASP A 891 31.21 -12.38 -11.73
N ILE A 892 31.84 -13.07 -10.79
CA ILE A 892 32.75 -12.45 -9.86
C ILE A 892 33.91 -12.07 -10.77
N SER A 893 33.76 -10.95 -11.49
CA SER A 893 34.87 -10.01 -11.54
C SER A 893 35.32 -9.92 -10.08
N LEU A 894 36.37 -10.65 -9.71
CA LEU A 894 36.94 -10.65 -8.37
C LEU A 894 37.12 -9.18 -8.02
N PRO A 895 36.24 -8.56 -7.19
CA PRO A 895 36.52 -7.21 -6.75
C PRO A 895 37.75 -7.42 -5.89
N GLY A 896 38.84 -6.78 -6.28
CA GLY A 896 40.19 -7.00 -5.77
C GLY A 896 40.37 -6.60 -4.32
N ASP A 897 39.59 -7.18 -3.40
CA ASP A 897 39.81 -7.04 -1.98
C ASP A 897 39.46 -8.34 -1.24
N THR A 898 40.49 -9.15 -1.03
CA THR A 898 40.50 -10.34 -0.18
C THR A 898 39.89 -10.07 1.21
N ALA A 899 39.86 -8.81 1.66
CA ALA A 899 39.27 -8.39 2.93
C ALA A 899 37.73 -8.52 2.97
N GLN A 900 37.01 -8.28 1.87
CA GLN A 900 35.55 -8.41 1.85
C GLN A 900 35.11 -9.87 1.85
N LEU A 901 35.82 -10.73 1.11
CA LEU A 901 35.61 -12.18 1.17
C LEU A 901 35.91 -12.71 2.58
N LEU A 902 37.01 -12.26 3.20
CA LEU A 902 37.33 -12.62 4.57
C LEU A 902 36.24 -12.16 5.53
N ALA A 903 35.71 -10.94 5.37
CA ALA A 903 34.65 -10.41 6.21
C ALA A 903 33.34 -11.20 6.07
N TYR A 904 32.96 -11.57 4.85
CA TYR A 904 31.81 -12.43 4.59
C TYR A 904 31.96 -13.81 5.27
N TYR A 905 33.08 -14.49 5.05
CA TYR A 905 33.33 -15.79 5.67
C TYR A 905 33.47 -15.69 7.19
N LYS A 906 34.06 -14.61 7.71
CA LYS A 906 34.10 -14.35 9.15
C LYS A 906 32.69 -14.16 9.70
N SER A 907 31.80 -13.49 8.97
CA SER A 907 30.40 -13.32 9.37
C SER A 907 29.62 -14.63 9.34
N GLU A 908 29.86 -15.49 8.35
CA GLU A 908 29.23 -16.82 8.26
C GLU A 908 29.78 -17.76 9.36
N CYS A 909 31.08 -17.72 9.62
CA CYS A 909 31.68 -18.39 10.77
C CYS A 909 31.09 -17.87 12.09
N ASP A 910 31.00 -16.56 12.29
CA ASP A 910 30.42 -15.96 13.48
C ASP A 910 28.95 -16.33 13.64
N ARG A 911 28.19 -16.44 12.54
CA ARG A 911 26.78 -16.87 12.54
C ARG A 911 26.67 -18.34 12.92
N TYR A 912 27.52 -19.20 12.36
CA TYR A 912 27.62 -20.61 12.74
C TYR A 912 28.02 -20.76 14.21
N GLU A 913 29.03 -20.03 14.67
CA GLU A 913 29.52 -20.07 16.05
C GLU A 913 28.49 -19.54 17.06
N ASN A 914 27.64 -18.62 16.63
CA ASN A 914 26.55 -18.07 17.43
C ASN A 914 25.24 -18.87 17.35
N SER A 915 25.16 -19.86 16.46
CA SER A 915 23.98 -20.72 16.34
C SER A 915 23.74 -21.53 17.62
N THR A 916 22.47 -21.81 17.91
CA THR A 916 22.04 -22.56 19.09
C THR A 916 22.68 -23.95 19.12
N CYS A 917 22.78 -24.60 17.96
CA CYS A 917 23.46 -25.90 17.81
C CYS A 917 24.94 -25.82 18.17
N TRP A 918 25.66 -24.81 17.68
CA TRP A 918 27.08 -24.65 17.97
C TRP A 918 27.34 -24.34 19.46
N LYS A 919 26.53 -23.47 20.06
CA LYS A 919 26.63 -23.10 21.49
C LYS A 919 26.34 -24.29 22.42
N ILE A 920 25.34 -25.11 22.10
CA ILE A 920 24.98 -26.30 22.89
C ILE A 920 26.06 -27.40 22.77
N THR A 921 26.65 -27.57 21.59
CA THR A 921 27.67 -28.60 21.34
C THR A 921 29.09 -28.17 21.70
N LYS A 922 29.33 -26.89 22.02
CA LYS A 922 30.65 -26.35 22.38
C LYS A 922 31.26 -27.05 23.61
N PRO A 923 30.54 -27.28 24.73
CA PRO A 923 31.07 -28.02 25.88
C PRO A 923 31.40 -29.48 25.52
N LEU A 924 30.55 -30.12 24.70
CA LEU A 924 30.75 -31.50 24.24
C LEU A 924 31.97 -31.64 23.33
N ARG A 925 32.26 -30.64 22.49
CA ARG A 925 33.45 -30.61 21.62
C ARG A 925 34.72 -30.32 22.40
N ILE A 926 34.68 -29.41 23.38
CA ILE A 926 35.79 -29.18 24.32
C ILE A 926 36.08 -30.46 25.11
N LEU A 927 35.03 -31.15 25.59
CA LEU A 927 35.15 -32.44 26.26
C LEU A 927 35.69 -33.51 25.30
N GLY A 928 35.20 -33.57 24.05
CA GLY A 928 35.68 -34.47 23.01
C GLY A 928 37.14 -34.26 22.65
N ASP A 929 37.61 -33.01 22.54
CA ASP A 929 39.00 -32.67 22.28
C ASP A 929 39.90 -32.93 23.49
N PHE A 930 39.38 -32.71 24.69
CA PHE A 930 40.04 -33.08 25.94
C PHE A 930 40.18 -34.61 26.06
N LEU A 931 39.13 -35.37 25.76
CA LEU A 931 39.14 -36.83 25.73
C LEU A 931 40.07 -37.33 24.60
N LYS A 932 40.04 -36.75 23.40
CA LYS A 932 41.00 -37.08 22.33
C LYS A 932 42.45 -36.81 22.74
N LYS A 933 42.73 -35.75 23.50
CA LYS A 933 44.06 -35.47 24.09
C LYS A 933 44.45 -36.48 25.16
N ILE A 934 43.52 -36.95 25.99
CA ILE A 934 43.75 -37.96 27.02
C ILE A 934 43.97 -39.34 26.39
N PHE A 935 43.13 -39.72 25.42
CA PHE A 935 43.19 -41.04 24.78
C PHE A 935 44.27 -41.16 23.71
N ARG A 936 44.74 -40.06 23.10
CA ARG A 936 45.97 -40.08 22.28
C ARG A 936 47.24 -40.32 23.11
N ARG A 937 47.23 -40.07 24.42
CA ARG A 937 48.37 -40.38 25.29
C ARG A 937 48.48 -41.86 25.70
N ASN A 938 47.45 -42.69 25.45
CA ASN A 938 47.41 -44.09 25.86
C ASN A 938 47.31 -45.11 24.71
N LYS A 939 47.76 -44.77 23.49
CA LYS A 939 48.08 -45.76 22.45
C LYS A 939 49.53 -45.64 21.99
N VAL A 940 50.44 -46.05 22.87
CA VAL A 940 51.68 -46.75 22.53
C VAL A 940 51.80 -47.93 23.50
N SER A 941 51.18 -49.05 23.12
CA SER A 941 51.68 -50.42 23.23
C SER A 941 50.69 -51.34 22.53
#